data_AF-A0A0D2MQW2-F1
#
_entry.id   AF-A0A0D2MQW2-F1
#
_cell.length_a   1.000
_cell.length_b   1.000
_cell.length_c   1.000
_cell.angle_alpha   90.00
_cell.angle_beta   90.00
_cell.angle_gamma   90.00
#
_symmetry.space_group_name_H-M   'P 1'
#
loop_
_entity.id
_entity.type
_entity.pdbx_description
1 polymer ?
#
loop_
_entity_poly.entity_id
_entity_poly.type
_entity_poly.pdbx_seq_one_letter_code
_entity_poly.pdbx_strand_id
1 'polypeptide(L)'
;MKTQSKRRPQPLSPDSSPNPFDILTEEIVCKILDHLHNDPFATKAFSLTCKAFYFIESRHRRILKPLRPELLPRIFHRYPFVSHLDLSMCPRVDDNTLNVISSTWKATLQSINLSRSRFFTNAGLSSLFVNCSGLVEVDLCNATQLTDLAASAIAEAKNLERLSLARCKSITDMGIGCIAVGCRKLRSLCLKWCLRVGDLGVELIALKCKQIRSLDLSYLPITEKSLNSVLQLQHLEDLVLEGCHGIDDDGLSTLDQSCKSLKMLNLSNCQNVTHTGLSSLINGTEQLQQIILAYGSSVTSDLVKCLNAYSKLQSIKLDGCTVTWSGIKAMASLNAPVKELSLSKCLGLTDDGLSFLVQSHKDLRKLDITCCRKITYTSIDIITNSCTSLTSLRMESCSLVPKEAFVLIGARCSFLEELDATDNEIDDEGLKSISRCSKLSILKLGICSNISDEGLAKVGSSCSMLKEVDLYRSVAISDEGIAAIGEGCPALEMINIAYNDKITDNSLISLSKCRLLKALEIRGCLGVSSIGLSAIAVGCKQLTVLDIKKCFNINDNGMLPLAQFSQNLKQINLSYCSVTDVGLVALASISRLQNMTILHLAGLTPNGLAAALLACRALTKVKLHASFRPLLPQSILGYMEAHGCVFHWRDKAFQV
;
A
#
# COMPACT_ATOMS: atom_id res chain seq x y z
N MET A 1 -9.46 42.52 -21.24
CA MET A 1 -10.44 42.79 -20.15
C MET A 1 -11.66 41.89 -20.31
N LYS A 2 -11.77 40.84 -19.48
CA LYS A 2 -13.02 40.23 -19.00
C LYS A 2 -12.63 39.26 -17.88
N THR A 3 -12.91 39.70 -16.67
CA THR A 3 -12.62 39.04 -15.39
C THR A 3 -13.48 37.77 -15.24
N GLN A 4 -12.86 36.59 -15.16
CA GLN A 4 -13.52 35.37 -14.70
C GLN A 4 -13.62 35.39 -13.17
N SER A 5 -14.83 35.62 -12.68
CA SER A 5 -15.24 35.39 -11.30
C SER A 5 -15.06 33.92 -10.94
N LYS A 6 -14.18 33.63 -9.97
CA LYS A 6 -14.15 32.34 -9.26
C LYS A 6 -15.42 32.20 -8.43
N ARG A 7 -16.46 31.57 -8.97
CA ARG A 7 -17.62 31.13 -8.16
C ARG A 7 -17.16 29.99 -7.25
N ARG A 8 -17.38 30.17 -5.94
CA ARG A 8 -17.29 29.09 -4.94
C ARG A 8 -18.25 27.94 -5.34
N PRO A 9 -17.90 26.66 -5.11
CA PRO A 9 -18.83 25.57 -5.33
C PRO A 9 -20.04 25.73 -4.40
N GLN A 10 -21.24 25.81 -4.97
CA GLN A 10 -22.48 25.76 -4.20
C GLN A 10 -22.68 24.33 -3.64
N PRO A 11 -23.26 24.18 -2.44
CA PRO A 11 -23.66 22.86 -1.94
C PRO A 11 -24.71 22.24 -2.88
N LEU A 12 -24.55 20.94 -3.16
CA LEU A 12 -25.45 20.15 -3.99
C LEU A 12 -26.88 20.18 -3.40
N SER A 13 -27.87 20.48 -4.23
CA SER A 13 -29.29 20.34 -3.90
C SER A 13 -29.65 18.88 -3.60
N PRO A 14 -30.56 18.58 -2.65
CA PRO A 14 -30.89 17.20 -2.25
C PRO A 14 -31.56 16.33 -3.34
N ASP A 15 -32.05 16.94 -4.43
CA ASP A 15 -32.89 16.27 -5.44
C ASP A 15 -32.20 15.97 -6.79
N SER A 16 -30.87 16.05 -6.90
CA SER A 16 -30.23 15.55 -8.12
C SER A 16 -30.18 14.03 -8.10
N SER A 17 -31.11 13.38 -8.80
CA SER A 17 -31.03 11.94 -9.09
C SER A 17 -29.62 11.61 -9.60
N PRO A 18 -28.93 10.61 -9.02
CA PRO A 18 -27.58 10.25 -9.46
C PRO A 18 -27.58 9.97 -10.96
N ASN A 19 -26.59 10.49 -11.69
CA ASN A 19 -26.50 10.22 -13.12
C ASN A 19 -26.43 8.68 -13.29
N PRO A 20 -27.31 8.06 -14.07
CA PRO A 20 -27.36 6.59 -14.19
C PRO A 20 -26.03 5.99 -14.68
N PHE A 21 -25.18 6.79 -15.34
CA PHE A 21 -23.86 6.39 -15.79
C PHE A 21 -22.77 6.40 -14.70
N ASP A 22 -23.02 7.01 -13.53
CA ASP A 22 -22.08 6.99 -12.39
C ASP A 22 -21.91 5.57 -11.81
N ILE A 23 -22.82 4.64 -12.16
CA ILE A 23 -22.76 3.24 -11.77
C ILE A 23 -21.78 2.42 -12.62
N LEU A 24 -21.39 2.92 -13.79
CA LEU A 24 -20.62 2.15 -14.76
C LEU A 24 -19.18 2.02 -14.29
N THR A 25 -18.69 0.78 -14.21
CA THR A 25 -17.27 0.57 -13.97
C THR A 25 -16.44 0.93 -15.20
N GLU A 26 -15.17 1.26 -14.97
CA GLU A 26 -14.20 1.49 -16.05
C GLU A 26 -14.19 0.37 -17.10
N GLU A 27 -14.46 -0.89 -16.72
CA GLU A 27 -14.55 -1.97 -17.71
C GLU A 27 -15.81 -1.90 -18.56
N ILE A 28 -16.97 -1.60 -17.97
CA ILE A 28 -18.20 -1.43 -18.75
C ILE A 28 -18.03 -0.23 -19.69
N VAL A 29 -17.42 0.86 -19.20
CA VAL A 29 -17.05 2.00 -20.05
C VAL A 29 -16.13 1.56 -21.19
N CYS A 30 -15.11 0.73 -20.92
CA CYS A 30 -14.25 0.17 -21.97
C CYS A 30 -15.03 -0.67 -22.98
N LYS A 31 -15.97 -1.53 -22.54
CA LYS A 31 -16.81 -2.34 -23.42
C LYS A 31 -17.77 -1.48 -24.24
N ILE A 32 -18.31 -0.40 -23.69
CA ILE A 32 -19.14 0.56 -24.42
C ILE A 32 -18.29 1.23 -25.48
N LEU A 33 -17.12 1.76 -25.11
CA LEU A 33 -16.15 2.31 -26.06
C LEU A 33 -15.74 1.26 -27.11
N ASP A 34 -15.70 -0.03 -26.75
CA ASP A 34 -15.43 -1.14 -27.69
C ASP A 34 -16.48 -1.25 -28.77
N HIS A 35 -17.74 -1.03 -28.45
CA HIS A 35 -18.81 -1.05 -29.44
C HIS A 35 -18.84 0.24 -30.26
N LEU A 36 -18.45 1.38 -29.67
CA LEU A 36 -18.48 2.69 -30.33
C LEU A 36 -17.26 3.02 -31.20
N HIS A 37 -16.25 2.13 -31.25
CA HIS A 37 -14.94 2.44 -31.88
C HIS A 37 -15.00 2.88 -33.35
N ASN A 38 -16.01 2.45 -34.10
CA ASN A 38 -16.20 2.82 -35.51
C ASN A 38 -17.05 4.08 -35.72
N ASP A 39 -17.52 4.70 -34.63
CA ASP A 39 -18.36 5.91 -34.67
C ASP A 39 -17.78 7.01 -33.77
N PRO A 40 -16.94 7.91 -34.34
CA PRO A 40 -16.35 9.03 -33.62
C PRO A 40 -17.41 10.02 -33.07
N PHE A 41 -18.56 10.14 -33.75
CA PHE A 41 -19.64 11.04 -33.33
C PHE A 41 -20.35 10.47 -32.11
N ALA A 42 -20.72 9.18 -32.13
CA ALA A 42 -21.31 8.51 -30.97
C ALA A 42 -20.36 8.49 -29.77
N THR A 43 -19.06 8.29 -29.99
CA THR A 43 -18.04 8.35 -28.92
C THR A 43 -17.97 9.74 -28.27
N LYS A 44 -17.98 10.80 -29.09
CA LYS A 44 -17.99 12.18 -28.59
C LYS A 44 -19.30 12.53 -27.89
N ALA A 45 -20.44 12.11 -28.44
CA ALA A 45 -21.74 12.32 -27.82
C ALA A 45 -21.84 11.60 -26.46
N PHE A 46 -21.41 10.34 -26.36
CA PHE A 46 -21.41 9.56 -25.12
C PHE A 46 -20.45 10.11 -24.07
N SER A 47 -19.29 10.64 -24.47
CA SER A 47 -18.38 11.25 -23.49
C SER A 47 -18.92 12.55 -22.90
N LEU A 48 -19.87 13.22 -23.54
CA LEU A 48 -20.52 14.42 -23.03
C LEU A 48 -21.72 14.12 -22.09
N THR A 49 -22.17 12.86 -21.97
CA THR A 49 -23.35 12.51 -21.15
C THR A 49 -23.06 12.37 -19.66
N CYS A 50 -21.82 12.06 -19.27
CA CYS A 50 -21.42 11.95 -17.87
C CYS A 50 -19.94 12.28 -17.63
N LYS A 51 -19.65 13.02 -16.54
CA LYS A 51 -18.30 13.38 -16.11
C LYS A 51 -17.41 12.17 -15.84
N ALA A 52 -17.95 11.09 -15.27
CA ALA A 52 -17.20 9.86 -15.01
C ALA A 52 -16.72 9.21 -16.31
N PHE A 53 -17.58 9.13 -17.32
CA PHE A 53 -17.21 8.58 -18.63
C PHE A 53 -16.17 9.46 -19.33
N TYR A 54 -16.40 10.79 -19.39
CA TYR A 54 -15.41 11.73 -19.95
C TYR A 54 -14.04 11.58 -19.29
N PHE A 55 -14.02 11.50 -17.95
CA PHE A 55 -12.80 11.33 -17.18
C PHE A 55 -12.08 10.03 -17.52
N ILE A 56 -12.79 8.91 -17.59
CA ILE A 56 -12.23 7.61 -17.94
C ILE A 56 -11.71 7.63 -19.39
N GLU A 57 -12.53 8.01 -20.36
CA GLU A 57 -12.12 8.09 -21.78
C GLU A 57 -10.89 9.00 -21.96
N SER A 58 -10.92 10.20 -21.38
CA SER A 58 -9.80 11.15 -21.44
C SER A 58 -8.52 10.60 -20.81
N ARG A 59 -8.62 9.88 -19.68
CA ARG A 59 -7.47 9.27 -19.00
C ARG A 59 -6.87 8.15 -19.86
N HIS A 60 -7.73 7.31 -20.44
CA HIS A 60 -7.34 6.15 -21.23
C HIS A 60 -6.70 6.50 -22.58
N ARG A 61 -6.86 7.74 -23.08
CA ARG A 61 -6.07 8.24 -24.23
C ARG A 61 -4.56 8.25 -23.99
N ARG A 62 -4.11 8.34 -22.74
CA ARG A 62 -2.69 8.45 -22.38
C ARG A 62 -2.21 7.37 -21.42
N ILE A 63 -3.06 6.89 -20.52
CA ILE A 63 -2.73 5.92 -19.47
C ILE A 63 -3.69 4.73 -19.56
N LEU A 64 -3.17 3.54 -19.85
CA LEU A 64 -3.92 2.30 -19.89
C LEU A 64 -3.51 1.39 -18.74
N LYS A 65 -4.50 0.83 -18.04
CA LYS A 65 -4.31 -0.28 -17.11
C LYS A 65 -5.29 -1.41 -17.47
N PRO A 66 -4.99 -2.19 -18.52
CA PRO A 66 -5.83 -3.32 -18.89
C PRO A 66 -5.89 -4.32 -17.73
N LEU A 67 -7.09 -4.85 -17.47
CA LEU A 67 -7.31 -5.82 -16.40
C LEU A 67 -7.40 -7.26 -16.93
N ARG A 68 -7.47 -7.40 -18.26
CA ARG A 68 -7.69 -8.65 -18.97
C ARG A 68 -6.81 -8.67 -20.23
N PRO A 69 -5.95 -9.69 -20.39
CA PRO A 69 -5.09 -9.83 -21.57
C PRO A 69 -5.87 -9.93 -22.89
N GLU A 70 -7.07 -10.51 -22.91
CA GLU A 70 -7.85 -10.76 -24.14
C GLU A 70 -8.36 -9.47 -24.79
N LEU A 71 -8.42 -8.37 -24.03
CA LEU A 71 -8.85 -7.07 -24.54
C LEU A 71 -7.69 -6.31 -25.20
N LEU A 72 -6.44 -6.73 -24.97
CA LEU A 72 -5.25 -6.03 -25.48
C LEU A 72 -5.30 -5.79 -27.00
N PRO A 73 -5.63 -6.78 -27.86
CA PRO A 73 -5.67 -6.55 -29.31
C PRO A 73 -6.63 -5.42 -29.73
N ARG A 74 -7.81 -5.35 -29.10
CA ARG A 74 -8.81 -4.30 -29.39
C ARG A 74 -8.38 -2.93 -28.86
N ILE A 75 -7.73 -2.92 -27.71
CA ILE A 75 -7.22 -1.72 -27.05
C ILE A 75 -6.11 -1.07 -27.89
N PHE A 76 -5.21 -1.87 -28.48
CA PHE A 76 -4.10 -1.38 -29.31
C PHE A 76 -4.58 -0.52 -30.48
N HIS A 77 -5.65 -0.95 -31.17
CA HIS A 77 -6.22 -0.19 -32.28
C HIS A 77 -6.95 1.08 -31.84
N ARG A 78 -7.64 1.07 -30.70
CA ARG A 78 -8.43 2.22 -30.27
C ARG A 78 -7.58 3.36 -29.71
N TYR A 79 -6.54 3.03 -28.98
CA TYR A 79 -5.74 4.03 -28.25
C TYR A 79 -4.34 4.09 -28.85
N PRO A 80 -4.14 4.73 -30.02
CA PRO A 80 -2.85 4.74 -30.70
C PRO A 80 -1.79 5.64 -30.05
N PHE A 81 -2.17 6.49 -29.08
CA PHE A 81 -1.28 7.51 -28.48
C PHE A 81 -0.98 7.27 -27.00
N VAL A 82 -0.97 6.00 -26.57
CA VAL A 82 -0.76 5.64 -25.18
C VAL A 82 0.69 5.92 -24.78
N SER A 83 0.85 6.52 -23.60
CA SER A 83 2.14 6.88 -23.03
C SER A 83 2.50 6.07 -21.79
N HIS A 84 1.52 5.64 -21.02
CA HIS A 84 1.72 4.83 -19.81
C HIS A 84 0.87 3.58 -19.91
N LEU A 85 1.51 2.42 -19.82
CA LEU A 85 0.85 1.12 -19.92
C LEU A 85 1.14 0.29 -18.67
N ASP A 86 0.12 0.06 -17.86
CA ASP A 86 0.21 -0.78 -16.67
C ASP A 86 -0.39 -2.17 -16.94
N LEU A 87 0.48 -3.16 -17.16
CA LEU A 87 0.14 -4.58 -17.34
C LEU A 87 0.39 -5.39 -16.07
N SER A 88 0.52 -4.75 -14.90
CA SER A 88 0.62 -5.46 -13.60
C SER A 88 -0.57 -6.40 -13.36
N MET A 89 -1.69 -6.19 -14.08
CA MET A 89 -2.87 -7.05 -14.04
C MET A 89 -3.04 -8.00 -15.23
N CYS A 90 -2.10 -8.00 -16.16
CA CYS A 90 -2.10 -8.87 -17.34
C CYS A 90 -0.86 -9.75 -17.32
N PRO A 91 -0.81 -10.80 -16.48
CA PRO A 91 0.43 -11.51 -16.22
C PRO A 91 0.89 -12.42 -17.37
N ARG A 92 0.06 -12.56 -18.42
CA ARG A 92 0.30 -13.39 -19.62
C ARG A 92 0.95 -12.68 -20.79
N VAL A 93 1.58 -11.54 -20.55
CA VAL A 93 2.28 -10.81 -21.60
C VAL A 93 3.47 -11.66 -22.05
N ASP A 94 3.42 -12.08 -23.30
CA ASP A 94 4.45 -12.84 -24.00
C ASP A 94 5.21 -11.95 -25.00
N ASP A 95 6.20 -12.52 -25.68
CA ASP A 95 7.02 -11.79 -26.65
C ASP A 95 6.20 -11.25 -27.82
N ASN A 96 5.18 -11.99 -28.28
CA ASN A 96 4.29 -11.54 -29.33
C ASN A 96 3.50 -10.30 -28.91
N THR A 97 2.99 -10.29 -27.69
CA THR A 97 2.29 -9.14 -27.12
C THR A 97 3.22 -7.93 -27.02
N LEU A 98 4.46 -8.13 -26.56
CA LEU A 98 5.46 -7.05 -26.52
C LEU A 98 5.80 -6.51 -27.91
N ASN A 99 5.86 -7.37 -28.94
CA ASN A 99 6.07 -6.96 -30.33
C ASN A 99 4.92 -6.10 -30.87
N VAL A 100 3.68 -6.46 -30.54
CA VAL A 100 2.51 -5.66 -30.95
C VAL A 100 2.50 -4.32 -30.21
N ILE A 101 2.80 -4.31 -28.91
CA ILE A 101 2.94 -3.07 -28.13
C ILE A 101 4.02 -2.18 -28.73
N SER A 102 5.19 -2.75 -29.04
CA SER A 102 6.36 -2.02 -29.52
C SER A 102 6.17 -1.42 -30.91
N SER A 103 5.40 -2.08 -31.77
CA SER A 103 5.02 -1.57 -33.08
C SER A 103 3.90 -0.54 -33.01
N THR A 104 2.92 -0.72 -32.11
CA THR A 104 1.75 0.18 -31.99
C THR A 104 2.13 1.51 -31.36
N TRP A 105 2.88 1.50 -30.25
CA TRP A 105 3.17 2.70 -29.45
C TRP A 105 4.62 3.15 -29.53
N LYS A 106 5.28 2.83 -30.64
CA LYS A 106 6.70 3.11 -30.91
C LYS A 106 7.12 4.54 -30.54
N ALA A 107 6.32 5.53 -30.90
CA ALA A 107 6.63 6.95 -30.71
C ALA A 107 6.07 7.56 -29.41
N THR A 108 5.14 6.88 -28.73
CA THR A 108 4.37 7.48 -27.64
C THR A 108 4.61 6.83 -26.29
N LEU A 109 5.00 5.56 -26.25
CA LEU A 109 5.15 4.82 -25.00
C LEU A 109 6.35 5.36 -24.19
N GLN A 110 6.07 5.79 -22.96
CA GLN A 110 7.02 6.37 -22.01
C GLN A 110 7.16 5.55 -20.73
N SER A 111 6.11 4.85 -20.31
CA SER A 111 6.11 4.05 -19.09
C SER A 111 5.42 2.71 -19.33
N ILE A 112 6.03 1.61 -18.87
CA ILE A 112 5.44 0.28 -18.91
C ILE A 112 5.64 -0.46 -17.59
N ASN A 113 4.56 -1.02 -17.04
CA ASN A 113 4.61 -1.90 -15.88
C ASN A 113 4.34 -3.35 -16.29
N LEU A 114 5.33 -4.22 -16.09
CA LEU A 114 5.33 -5.66 -16.34
C LEU A 114 5.58 -6.45 -15.04
N SER A 115 5.39 -5.85 -13.87
CA SER A 115 5.79 -6.36 -12.53
C SER A 115 5.16 -7.68 -12.09
N ARG A 116 4.25 -8.23 -12.89
CA ARG A 116 3.59 -9.53 -12.66
C ARG A 116 3.54 -10.40 -13.90
N SER A 117 4.11 -9.92 -15.01
CA SER A 117 4.16 -10.65 -16.26
C SER A 117 5.38 -11.57 -16.28
N ARG A 118 5.20 -12.80 -16.75
CA ARG A 118 6.22 -13.87 -16.63
C ARG A 118 6.51 -14.65 -17.92
N PHE A 119 5.81 -14.35 -19.01
CA PHE A 119 5.84 -15.16 -20.23
C PHE A 119 6.60 -14.51 -21.39
N PHE A 120 7.19 -13.35 -21.15
CA PHE A 120 8.12 -12.73 -22.09
C PHE A 120 9.56 -13.15 -21.76
N THR A 121 10.40 -13.12 -22.77
CA THR A 121 11.83 -13.41 -22.70
C THR A 121 12.64 -12.15 -22.99
N ASN A 122 13.97 -12.28 -23.06
CA ASN A 122 14.84 -11.20 -23.53
C ASN A 122 14.53 -10.77 -24.98
N ALA A 123 13.97 -11.65 -25.82
CA ALA A 123 13.64 -11.32 -27.21
C ALA A 123 12.50 -10.29 -27.30
N GLY A 124 11.40 -10.50 -26.56
CA GLY A 124 10.30 -9.54 -26.51
C GLY A 124 10.70 -8.22 -25.85
N LEU A 125 11.54 -8.27 -24.81
CA LEU A 125 12.11 -7.06 -24.20
C LEU A 125 12.97 -6.27 -25.18
N SER A 126 13.86 -6.93 -25.92
CA SER A 126 14.72 -6.25 -26.90
C SER A 126 13.90 -5.56 -27.99
N SER A 127 12.89 -6.25 -28.54
CA SER A 127 11.94 -5.65 -29.48
C SER A 127 11.24 -4.42 -28.89
N LEU A 128 10.82 -4.49 -27.63
CA LEU A 128 10.19 -3.37 -26.93
C LEU A 128 11.14 -2.17 -26.81
N PHE A 129 12.34 -2.38 -26.28
CA PHE A 129 13.28 -1.31 -25.95
C PHE A 129 13.96 -0.69 -27.18
N VAL A 130 14.21 -1.47 -28.24
CA VAL A 130 14.72 -0.96 -29.52
C VAL A 130 13.69 -0.08 -30.21
N ASN A 131 12.43 -0.51 -30.23
CA ASN A 131 11.39 0.21 -30.95
C ASN A 131 10.88 1.43 -30.16
N CYS A 132 10.63 1.27 -28.87
CA CYS A 132 10.07 2.34 -28.03
C CYS A 132 11.18 3.20 -27.42
N SER A 133 11.87 3.97 -28.26
CA SER A 133 12.98 4.83 -27.84
C SER A 133 12.57 5.94 -26.85
N GLY A 134 11.27 6.23 -26.75
CA GLY A 134 10.69 7.18 -25.79
C GLY A 134 10.51 6.63 -24.37
N LEU A 135 10.84 5.37 -24.09
CA LEU A 135 10.67 4.78 -22.76
C LEU A 135 11.57 5.45 -21.72
N VAL A 136 10.93 5.90 -20.63
CA VAL A 136 11.50 6.60 -19.48
C VAL A 136 11.34 5.77 -18.21
N GLU A 137 10.30 4.93 -18.12
CA GLU A 137 10.01 4.14 -16.93
C GLU A 137 9.64 2.68 -17.26
N VAL A 138 10.25 1.75 -16.52
CA VAL A 138 10.01 0.31 -16.67
C VAL A 138 9.94 -0.33 -15.28
N ASP A 139 8.85 -1.06 -15.01
CA ASP A 139 8.73 -1.90 -13.81
C ASP A 139 8.70 -3.38 -14.22
N LEU A 140 9.72 -4.12 -13.77
CA LEU A 140 9.90 -5.56 -14.01
C LEU A 140 10.00 -6.34 -12.68
N CYS A 141 9.42 -5.83 -11.59
CA CYS A 141 9.49 -6.53 -10.30
C CYS A 141 8.99 -7.97 -10.42
N ASN A 142 9.52 -8.87 -9.58
CA ASN A 142 9.15 -10.28 -9.51
C ASN A 142 9.33 -11.07 -10.82
N ALA A 143 10.02 -10.53 -11.82
CA ALA A 143 10.40 -11.27 -13.03
C ALA A 143 11.60 -12.19 -12.74
N THR A 144 11.38 -13.18 -11.88
CA THR A 144 12.43 -14.03 -11.29
C THR A 144 13.23 -14.86 -12.30
N GLN A 145 12.69 -15.02 -13.52
CA GLN A 145 13.32 -15.78 -14.60
C GLN A 145 14.21 -14.92 -15.50
N LEU A 146 14.20 -13.58 -15.36
CA LEU A 146 15.06 -12.71 -16.16
C LEU A 146 16.52 -12.91 -15.75
N THR A 147 17.36 -13.14 -16.76
CA THR A 147 18.82 -13.31 -16.64
C THR A 147 19.54 -12.09 -17.19
N ASP A 148 20.88 -12.14 -17.24
CA ASP A 148 21.69 -11.06 -17.79
C ASP A 148 21.42 -10.79 -19.28
N LEU A 149 20.87 -11.76 -20.03
CA LEU A 149 20.41 -11.54 -21.41
C LEU A 149 19.23 -10.55 -21.46
N ALA A 150 18.32 -10.62 -20.50
CA ALA A 150 17.23 -9.66 -20.38
C ALA A 150 17.77 -8.29 -19.92
N ALA A 151 18.75 -8.26 -19.03
CA ALA A 151 19.41 -7.02 -18.62
C ALA A 151 20.15 -6.33 -19.80
N SER A 152 20.76 -7.11 -20.69
CA SER A 152 21.33 -6.62 -21.95
C SER A 152 20.26 -5.99 -22.85
N ALA A 153 19.09 -6.62 -22.99
CA ALA A 153 17.96 -6.03 -23.72
C ALA A 153 17.49 -4.71 -23.06
N ILE A 154 17.40 -4.63 -21.73
CA ILE A 154 17.04 -3.40 -21.00
C ILE A 154 18.04 -2.28 -21.31
N ALA A 155 19.33 -2.60 -21.45
CA ALA A 155 20.37 -1.63 -21.77
C ALA A 155 20.15 -0.89 -23.11
N GLU A 156 19.29 -1.41 -23.99
CA GLU A 156 18.90 -0.76 -25.25
C GLU A 156 17.99 0.46 -25.02
N ALA A 157 17.32 0.55 -23.86
CA ALA A 157 16.49 1.68 -23.46
C ALA A 157 17.32 2.89 -22.99
N LYS A 158 17.92 3.61 -23.96
CA LYS A 158 18.86 4.72 -23.70
C LYS A 158 18.27 5.92 -22.97
N ASN A 159 16.94 6.07 -22.98
CA ASN A 159 16.22 7.18 -22.33
C ASN A 159 15.63 6.82 -20.96
N LEU A 160 15.92 5.60 -20.47
CA LEU A 160 15.36 5.11 -19.22
C LEU A 160 15.84 5.95 -18.03
N GLU A 161 14.90 6.47 -17.25
CA GLU A 161 15.13 7.24 -16.02
C GLU A 161 14.68 6.47 -14.76
N ARG A 162 13.68 5.60 -14.86
CA ARG A 162 13.17 4.81 -13.72
C ARG A 162 13.13 3.33 -14.07
N LEU A 163 13.80 2.51 -13.26
CA LEU A 163 13.83 1.07 -13.43
C LEU A 163 13.60 0.36 -12.10
N SER A 164 12.65 -0.56 -12.06
CA SER A 164 12.45 -1.45 -10.92
C SER A 164 12.70 -2.90 -11.31
N LEU A 165 13.65 -3.54 -10.64
CA LEU A 165 14.02 -4.95 -10.80
C LEU A 165 13.83 -5.73 -9.49
N ALA A 166 13.02 -5.23 -8.56
CA ALA A 166 12.90 -5.85 -7.25
C ALA A 166 12.54 -7.34 -7.38
N ARG A 167 13.30 -8.21 -6.70
CA ARG A 167 13.18 -9.67 -6.75
C ARG A 167 13.49 -10.32 -8.11
N CYS A 168 14.23 -9.67 -9.01
CA CYS A 168 14.82 -10.31 -10.19
C CYS A 168 16.05 -11.14 -9.80
N LYS A 169 15.81 -12.27 -9.14
CA LYS A 169 16.83 -13.10 -8.45
C LYS A 169 17.92 -13.69 -9.35
N SER A 170 17.70 -13.74 -10.65
CA SER A 170 18.59 -14.39 -11.63
C SER A 170 19.49 -13.41 -12.38
N ILE A 171 19.30 -12.09 -12.20
CA ILE A 171 20.20 -11.06 -12.73
C ILE A 171 21.42 -10.96 -11.81
N THR A 172 22.60 -10.86 -12.42
CA THR A 172 23.90 -10.77 -11.74
C THR A 172 24.55 -9.40 -11.97
N ASP A 173 25.72 -9.18 -11.38
CA ASP A 173 26.56 -8.00 -11.62
C ASP A 173 26.84 -7.75 -13.11
N MET A 174 26.96 -8.80 -13.93
CA MET A 174 27.18 -8.66 -15.36
C MET A 174 25.98 -7.98 -16.04
N GLY A 175 24.77 -8.44 -15.74
CA GLY A 175 23.55 -7.84 -16.27
C GLY A 175 23.35 -6.40 -15.80
N ILE A 176 23.60 -6.13 -14.51
CA ILE A 176 23.57 -4.77 -13.97
C ILE A 176 24.62 -3.88 -14.65
N GLY A 177 25.80 -4.41 -14.94
CA GLY A 177 26.83 -3.73 -15.72
C GLY A 177 26.37 -3.33 -17.12
N CYS A 178 25.67 -4.22 -17.84
CA CYS A 178 25.07 -3.89 -19.13
C CYS A 178 24.09 -2.71 -19.01
N ILE A 179 23.18 -2.77 -18.02
CA ILE A 179 22.20 -1.70 -17.77
C ILE A 179 22.91 -0.38 -17.44
N ALA A 180 23.95 -0.42 -16.60
CA ALA A 180 24.72 0.76 -16.23
C ALA A 180 25.34 1.46 -17.46
N VAL A 181 25.88 0.68 -18.40
CA VAL A 181 26.52 1.21 -19.62
C VAL A 181 25.49 1.79 -20.59
N GLY A 182 24.33 1.14 -20.75
CA GLY A 182 23.30 1.51 -21.71
C GLY A 182 22.34 2.61 -21.22
N CYS A 183 21.92 2.56 -19.95
CA CYS A 183 20.88 3.42 -19.37
C CYS A 183 21.47 4.55 -18.51
N ARG A 184 22.34 5.38 -19.08
CA ARG A 184 23.07 6.44 -18.33
C ARG A 184 22.20 7.58 -17.78
N LYS A 185 20.93 7.66 -18.19
CA LYS A 185 19.95 8.66 -17.71
C LYS A 185 19.17 8.20 -16.47
N LEU A 186 19.47 7.02 -15.93
CA LEU A 186 18.80 6.52 -14.73
C LEU A 186 18.85 7.53 -13.58
N ARG A 187 17.67 7.79 -13.01
CA ARG A 187 17.39 8.63 -11.86
C ARG A 187 16.86 7.82 -10.67
N SER A 188 16.12 6.75 -10.92
CA SER A 188 15.61 5.86 -9.89
C SER A 188 15.86 4.41 -10.26
N LEU A 189 16.46 3.66 -9.34
CA LEU A 189 16.75 2.24 -9.51
C LEU A 189 16.41 1.46 -8.23
N CYS A 190 15.58 0.44 -8.36
CA CYS A 190 15.29 -0.50 -7.28
C CYS A 190 15.83 -1.90 -7.61
N LEU A 191 16.76 -2.39 -6.79
CA LEU A 191 17.38 -3.72 -6.88
C LEU A 191 17.03 -4.60 -5.68
N LYS A 192 16.05 -4.20 -4.88
CA LYS A 192 15.65 -4.89 -3.65
C LYS A 192 15.48 -6.40 -3.88
N TRP A 193 16.13 -7.23 -3.06
CA TRP A 193 16.12 -8.70 -3.17
C TRP A 193 16.71 -9.28 -4.48
N CYS A 194 17.58 -8.57 -5.20
CA CYS A 194 18.38 -9.13 -6.31
C CYS A 194 19.62 -9.86 -5.76
N LEU A 195 19.39 -11.06 -5.21
CA LEU A 195 20.36 -11.84 -4.41
C LEU A 195 21.70 -12.20 -5.08
N ARG A 196 21.88 -11.94 -6.38
CA ARG A 196 23.11 -12.20 -7.14
C ARG A 196 23.82 -10.93 -7.62
N VAL A 197 23.36 -9.77 -7.15
CA VAL A 197 23.99 -8.48 -7.40
C VAL A 197 24.79 -8.09 -6.16
N GLY A 198 26.12 -8.05 -6.30
CA GLY A 198 27.06 -7.67 -5.26
C GLY A 198 27.69 -6.30 -5.55
N ASP A 199 28.86 -6.05 -4.96
CA ASP A 199 29.50 -4.74 -5.04
C ASP A 199 29.83 -4.30 -6.46
N LEU A 200 30.30 -5.22 -7.30
CA LEU A 200 30.70 -4.93 -8.68
C LEU A 200 29.57 -4.32 -9.51
N GLY A 201 28.35 -4.88 -9.41
CA GLY A 201 27.19 -4.36 -10.13
C GLY A 201 26.81 -2.96 -9.66
N VAL A 202 26.81 -2.73 -8.35
CA VAL A 202 26.48 -1.44 -7.74
C VAL A 202 27.53 -0.37 -8.06
N GLU A 203 28.82 -0.71 -8.01
CA GLU A 203 29.91 0.17 -8.41
C GLU A 203 29.78 0.62 -9.87
N LEU A 204 29.46 -0.31 -10.78
CA LEU A 204 29.24 0.02 -12.20
C LEU A 204 28.08 1.00 -12.39
N ILE A 205 26.98 0.81 -11.64
CA ILE A 205 25.85 1.74 -11.63
C ILE A 205 26.30 3.12 -11.16
N ALA A 206 26.99 3.20 -10.02
CA ALA A 206 27.49 4.46 -9.50
C ALA A 206 28.50 5.14 -10.43
N LEU A 207 29.30 4.36 -11.18
CA LEU A 207 30.28 4.86 -12.14
C LEU A 207 29.63 5.42 -13.41
N LYS A 208 28.59 4.78 -13.95
CA LYS A 208 28.02 5.13 -15.26
C LYS A 208 26.73 5.95 -15.17
N CYS A 209 25.91 5.74 -14.14
CA CYS A 209 24.60 6.38 -13.96
C CYS A 209 24.69 7.58 -13.00
N LYS A 210 25.42 8.62 -13.40
CA LYS A 210 25.67 9.80 -12.55
C LYS A 210 24.44 10.66 -12.22
N GLN A 211 23.28 10.40 -12.85
CA GLN A 211 22.03 11.13 -12.62
C GLN A 211 21.11 10.49 -11.58
N ILE A 212 21.56 9.41 -10.92
CA ILE A 212 20.77 8.72 -9.89
C ILE A 212 20.42 9.67 -8.76
N ARG A 213 19.14 9.66 -8.40
CA ARG A 213 18.52 10.38 -7.29
C ARG A 213 17.93 9.44 -6.25
N SER A 214 17.48 8.26 -6.64
CA SER A 214 16.91 7.28 -5.73
C SER A 214 17.48 5.90 -6.03
N LEU A 215 18.07 5.27 -5.00
CA LEU A 215 18.71 3.98 -5.12
C LEU A 215 18.28 3.07 -3.95
N ASP A 216 17.59 1.99 -4.27
CA ASP A 216 17.19 0.97 -3.31
C ASP A 216 17.99 -0.32 -3.54
N LEU A 217 18.88 -0.62 -2.58
CA LEU A 217 19.78 -1.77 -2.55
C LEU A 217 19.37 -2.77 -1.45
N SER A 218 18.15 -2.69 -0.93
CA SER A 218 17.71 -3.47 0.23
C SER A 218 17.93 -4.98 0.02
N TYR A 219 18.47 -5.65 1.01
CA TYR A 219 18.72 -7.10 1.01
C TYR A 219 19.60 -7.58 -0.15
N LEU A 220 20.55 -6.76 -0.58
CA LEU A 220 21.64 -7.18 -1.47
C LEU A 220 22.86 -7.68 -0.67
N PRO A 221 23.60 -8.67 -1.19
CA PRO A 221 24.88 -9.11 -0.62
C PRO A 221 26.02 -8.13 -0.98
N ILE A 222 25.88 -6.87 -0.57
CA ILE A 222 26.88 -5.81 -0.76
C ILE A 222 27.65 -5.54 0.53
N THR A 223 28.85 -4.97 0.39
CA THR A 223 29.71 -4.57 1.49
C THR A 223 30.13 -3.10 1.37
N GLU A 224 31.09 -2.67 2.19
CA GLU A 224 31.71 -1.33 2.16
C GLU A 224 32.24 -0.92 0.79
N LYS A 225 32.64 -1.86 -0.05
CA LYS A 225 33.32 -1.58 -1.33
C LYS A 225 32.43 -0.77 -2.28
N SER A 226 31.15 -1.14 -2.39
CA SER A 226 30.21 -0.43 -3.26
C SER A 226 29.81 0.95 -2.73
N LEU A 227 29.80 1.16 -1.42
CA LEU A 227 29.40 2.44 -0.81
C LEU A 227 30.31 3.58 -1.21
N ASN A 228 31.61 3.32 -1.37
CA ASN A 228 32.59 4.31 -1.83
C ASN A 228 32.17 4.98 -3.15
N SER A 229 31.65 4.19 -4.09
CA SER A 229 31.21 4.69 -5.39
C SER A 229 29.83 5.33 -5.31
N VAL A 230 28.90 4.72 -4.58
CA VAL A 230 27.52 5.21 -4.42
C VAL A 230 27.49 6.60 -3.79
N LEU A 231 28.31 6.81 -2.75
CA LEU A 231 28.33 8.06 -2.00
C LEU A 231 29.09 9.20 -2.70
N GLN A 232 29.60 8.96 -3.91
CA GLN A 232 30.11 10.00 -4.83
C GLN A 232 29.03 10.54 -5.78
N LEU A 233 27.81 9.99 -5.77
CA LEU A 233 26.72 10.41 -6.64
C LEU A 233 26.18 11.79 -6.24
N GLN A 234 26.49 12.82 -7.03
CA GLN A 234 26.18 14.22 -6.70
C GLN A 234 24.68 14.56 -6.65
N HIS A 235 23.83 13.70 -7.22
CA HIS A 235 22.38 13.91 -7.29
C HIS A 235 21.57 12.94 -6.41
N LEU A 236 22.22 12.06 -5.64
CA LEU A 236 21.55 11.06 -4.82
C LEU A 236 20.77 11.73 -3.68
N GLU A 237 19.44 11.63 -3.72
CA GLU A 237 18.51 12.18 -2.74
C GLU A 237 18.04 11.08 -1.75
N ASP A 238 17.78 9.87 -2.23
CA ASP A 238 17.25 8.75 -1.44
C ASP A 238 18.14 7.51 -1.56
N LEU A 239 18.65 7.02 -0.44
CA LEU A 239 19.45 5.79 -0.36
C LEU A 239 18.84 4.81 0.64
N VAL A 240 18.46 3.62 0.16
CA VAL A 240 17.90 2.55 0.99
C VAL A 240 18.86 1.36 0.99
N LEU A 241 19.36 1.03 2.18
CA LEU A 241 20.31 -0.05 2.47
C LEU A 241 19.72 -1.05 3.47
N GLU A 242 18.39 -1.15 3.56
CA GLU A 242 17.70 -2.00 4.53
C GLU A 242 18.19 -3.47 4.44
N GLY A 243 18.65 -4.02 5.56
CA GLY A 243 19.08 -5.42 5.66
C GLY A 243 20.33 -5.76 4.84
N CYS A 244 21.16 -4.77 4.48
CA CYS A 244 22.48 -5.00 3.89
C CYS A 244 23.49 -5.35 4.98
N HIS A 245 23.57 -6.64 5.33
CA HIS A 245 24.37 -7.12 6.46
C HIS A 245 25.89 -6.96 6.31
N GLY A 246 26.39 -6.78 5.09
CA GLY A 246 27.81 -6.54 4.82
C GLY A 246 28.26 -5.08 5.03
N ILE A 247 27.35 -4.18 5.39
CA ILE A 247 27.67 -2.76 5.65
C ILE A 247 27.93 -2.57 7.14
N ASP A 248 29.06 -1.94 7.44
CA ASP A 248 29.54 -1.60 8.78
C ASP A 248 29.98 -0.13 8.88
N ASP A 249 30.54 0.24 10.04
CA ASP A 249 31.04 1.59 10.29
C ASP A 249 32.20 1.99 9.38
N ASP A 250 33.09 1.05 9.04
CA ASP A 250 34.24 1.30 8.18
C ASP A 250 33.76 1.69 6.76
N GLY A 251 32.72 1.03 6.25
CA GLY A 251 32.13 1.39 4.96
C GLY A 251 31.41 2.72 4.88
N LEU A 252 31.02 3.30 6.03
CA LEU A 252 30.52 4.68 6.08
C LEU A 252 31.66 5.68 6.30
N SER A 253 32.80 5.23 6.82
CA SER A 253 33.96 6.07 7.20
C SER A 253 34.78 6.58 6.01
N THR A 254 34.74 5.88 4.88
CA THR A 254 35.67 6.02 3.75
C THR A 254 35.52 7.29 2.90
N LEU A 255 34.87 8.36 3.39
CA LEU A 255 34.45 9.49 2.55
C LEU A 255 34.61 10.87 3.18
N ASP A 256 35.61 11.59 2.69
CA ASP A 256 35.78 13.05 2.86
C ASP A 256 34.88 13.89 1.91
N GLN A 257 34.09 13.27 1.02
CA GLN A 257 33.34 13.95 -0.05
C GLN A 257 31.94 13.36 -0.31
N SER A 258 31.15 13.12 0.75
CA SER A 258 29.84 12.45 0.63
C SER A 258 28.78 13.25 -0.17
N CYS A 259 27.70 12.56 -0.58
CA CYS A 259 26.57 13.07 -1.34
C CYS A 259 25.84 14.26 -0.68
N LYS A 260 26.22 15.49 -1.04
CA LYS A 260 25.60 16.73 -0.54
C LYS A 260 24.09 16.86 -0.83
N SER A 261 23.54 16.03 -1.70
CA SER A 261 22.12 16.04 -2.07
C SER A 261 21.25 15.07 -1.27
N LEU A 262 21.84 14.22 -0.41
CA LEU A 262 21.12 13.17 0.29
C LEU A 262 20.09 13.77 1.26
N LYS A 263 18.83 13.36 1.10
CA LYS A 263 17.66 13.79 1.88
C LYS A 263 17.12 12.66 2.75
N MET A 264 17.16 11.41 2.27
CA MET A 264 16.69 10.25 3.01
C MET A 264 17.74 9.14 3.01
N LEU A 265 18.05 8.64 4.20
CA LEU A 265 18.92 7.49 4.42
C LEU A 265 18.19 6.45 5.27
N ASN A 266 18.08 5.24 4.74
CA ASN A 266 17.52 4.10 5.47
C ASN A 266 18.58 3.00 5.65
N LEU A 267 18.97 2.78 6.90
CA LEU A 267 19.92 1.76 7.35
C LEU A 267 19.25 0.74 8.29
N SER A 268 17.93 0.53 8.13
CA SER A 268 17.19 -0.40 8.97
C SER A 268 17.77 -1.81 8.88
N ASN A 269 17.87 -2.49 10.02
CA ASN A 269 18.39 -3.85 10.13
C ASN A 269 19.87 -4.01 9.66
N CYS A 270 20.64 -2.92 9.61
CA CYS A 270 22.10 -2.93 9.45
C CYS A 270 22.78 -2.99 10.83
N GLN A 271 23.02 -4.19 11.34
CA GLN A 271 23.44 -4.41 12.73
C GLN A 271 24.89 -3.95 13.02
N ASN A 272 25.73 -3.86 11.99
CA ASN A 272 27.13 -3.47 12.13
C ASN A 272 27.35 -1.96 11.95
N VAL A 273 26.27 -1.18 11.77
CA VAL A 273 26.34 0.28 11.70
C VAL A 273 25.98 0.90 13.04
N THR A 274 26.91 1.67 13.58
CA THR A 274 26.81 2.36 14.86
C THR A 274 26.95 3.88 14.68
N HIS A 275 27.07 4.60 15.80
CA HIS A 275 27.27 6.03 15.80
C HIS A 275 28.61 6.46 15.17
N THR A 276 29.64 5.60 15.18
CA THR A 276 30.93 5.90 14.56
C THR A 276 30.78 6.04 13.04
N GLY A 277 30.13 5.09 12.37
CA GLY A 277 29.84 5.17 10.93
C GLY A 277 28.85 6.27 10.58
N LEU A 278 27.90 6.61 11.46
CA LEU A 278 27.01 7.76 11.20
C LEU A 278 27.71 9.10 11.38
N SER A 279 28.75 9.17 12.22
CA SER A 279 29.50 10.41 12.44
C SER A 279 30.38 10.80 11.25
N SER A 280 30.87 9.81 10.49
CA SER A 280 31.63 10.08 9.26
C SER A 280 30.78 10.66 8.13
N LEU A 281 29.47 10.39 8.11
CA LEU A 281 28.55 10.92 7.10
C LEU A 281 28.21 12.40 7.28
N ILE A 282 28.52 12.98 8.45
CA ILE A 282 28.10 14.33 8.85
C ILE A 282 28.56 15.39 7.84
N ASN A 283 29.83 15.34 7.45
CA ASN A 283 30.45 16.38 6.61
C ASN A 283 29.95 16.40 5.16
N GLY A 284 29.22 15.36 4.73
CA GLY A 284 28.75 15.26 3.35
C GLY A 284 27.24 15.11 3.20
N THR A 285 26.44 15.09 4.27
CA THR A 285 24.97 14.89 4.19
C THR A 285 24.17 15.99 4.90
N GLU A 286 24.58 17.25 4.73
CA GLU A 286 23.94 18.43 5.33
C GLU A 286 22.46 18.64 4.93
N GLN A 287 22.02 18.02 3.83
CA GLN A 287 20.63 18.12 3.34
C GLN A 287 19.70 17.03 3.88
N LEU A 288 20.19 16.18 4.80
CA LEU A 288 19.43 15.05 5.32
C LEU A 288 18.17 15.54 6.06
N GLN A 289 17.01 15.06 5.61
CA GLN A 289 15.69 15.37 6.15
C GLN A 289 15.05 14.18 6.85
N GLN A 290 15.42 12.96 6.46
CA GLN A 290 14.89 11.73 7.04
C GLN A 290 15.99 10.71 7.27
N ILE A 291 16.01 10.14 8.48
CA ILE A 291 16.84 9.00 8.80
C ILE A 291 15.99 7.88 9.40
N ILE A 292 16.24 6.65 8.94
CA ILE A 292 15.55 5.44 9.39
C ILE A 292 16.61 4.44 9.84
N LEU A 293 16.64 4.13 11.13
CA LEU A 293 17.60 3.21 11.77
C LEU A 293 16.87 2.05 12.49
N ALA A 294 15.69 1.67 12.01
CA ALA A 294 14.84 0.68 12.68
C ALA A 294 15.56 -0.67 12.82
N TYR A 295 15.40 -1.32 13.97
CA TYR A 295 16.08 -2.58 14.33
C TYR A 295 17.61 -2.52 14.15
N GLY A 296 18.19 -1.34 14.31
CA GLY A 296 19.62 -1.06 14.22
C GLY A 296 20.30 -1.00 15.59
N SER A 297 21.38 -0.23 15.66
CA SER A 297 22.14 0.00 16.89
C SER A 297 21.33 0.72 17.97
N SER A 298 21.74 0.54 19.22
CA SER A 298 21.10 1.17 20.38
C SER A 298 21.13 2.70 20.30
N VAL A 299 20.04 3.34 20.73
CA VAL A 299 19.93 4.79 20.82
C VAL A 299 20.69 5.29 22.04
N THR A 300 21.95 5.66 21.83
CA THR A 300 22.85 6.22 22.86
C THR A 300 23.01 7.73 22.71
N SER A 301 23.62 8.38 23.70
CA SER A 301 23.95 9.81 23.59
C SER A 301 24.86 10.12 22.40
N ASP A 302 25.76 9.21 22.03
CA ASP A 302 26.70 9.42 20.95
C ASP A 302 26.03 9.33 19.58
N LEU A 303 25.08 8.40 19.42
CA LEU A 303 24.21 8.37 18.24
C LEU A 303 23.52 9.72 18.05
N VAL A 304 22.91 10.24 19.12
CA VAL A 304 22.15 11.48 19.04
C VAL A 304 23.02 12.70 18.80
N LYS A 305 24.24 12.74 19.36
CA LYS A 305 25.21 13.79 19.01
C LYS A 305 25.49 13.81 17.50
N CYS A 306 25.58 12.65 16.86
CA CYS A 306 25.74 12.56 15.42
C CYS A 306 24.51 13.11 14.69
N LEU A 307 23.31 12.74 15.16
CA LEU A 307 22.06 13.25 14.59
C LEU A 307 21.92 14.78 14.70
N ASN A 308 22.48 15.38 15.75
CA ASN A 308 22.43 16.82 15.97
C ASN A 308 23.19 17.63 14.91
N ALA A 309 24.11 17.00 14.19
CA ALA A 309 24.80 17.65 13.08
C ALA A 309 23.88 17.85 11.85
N TYR A 310 22.79 17.09 11.74
CA TYR A 310 21.83 17.20 10.65
C TYR A 310 20.75 18.25 10.95
N SER A 311 21.09 19.53 10.74
CA SER A 311 20.20 20.67 11.04
C SER A 311 18.86 20.67 10.29
N LYS A 312 18.75 19.96 9.16
CA LYS A 312 17.54 19.89 8.33
C LYS A 312 16.65 18.67 8.62
N LEU A 313 17.02 17.85 9.61
CA LEU A 313 16.32 16.62 9.94
C LEU A 313 14.89 16.92 10.41
N GLN A 314 13.91 16.28 9.77
CA GLN A 314 12.48 16.43 10.04
C GLN A 314 11.82 15.11 10.45
N SER A 315 12.37 13.97 10.02
CA SER A 315 11.85 12.64 10.33
C SER A 315 12.93 11.73 10.88
N ILE A 316 12.68 11.14 12.05
CA ILE A 316 13.57 10.18 12.70
C ILE A 316 12.77 8.92 13.02
N LYS A 317 13.19 7.76 12.52
CA LYS A 317 12.55 6.47 12.80
C LYS A 317 13.55 5.51 13.43
N LEU A 318 13.28 5.10 14.67
CA LEU A 318 14.16 4.27 15.51
C LEU A 318 13.43 3.00 15.97
N ASP A 319 12.44 2.55 15.19
CA ASP A 319 11.54 1.47 15.58
C ASP A 319 12.31 0.19 15.94
N GLY A 320 11.96 -0.45 17.05
CA GLY A 320 12.59 -1.68 17.51
C GLY A 320 14.01 -1.51 18.06
N CYS A 321 14.56 -0.30 18.12
CA CYS A 321 15.87 -0.07 18.74
C CYS A 321 15.79 -0.16 20.28
N THR A 322 16.89 -0.56 20.90
CA THR A 322 17.06 -0.41 22.36
C THR A 322 17.40 1.04 22.65
N VAL A 323 16.68 1.66 23.58
CA VAL A 323 16.84 3.07 23.91
C VAL A 323 17.40 3.23 25.31
N THR A 324 18.54 3.91 25.44
CA THR A 324 19.13 4.20 26.76
C THR A 324 18.60 5.52 27.32
N TRP A 325 18.66 5.67 28.65
CA TRP A 325 18.32 6.93 29.32
C TRP A 325 19.15 8.11 28.80
N SER A 326 20.46 7.91 28.64
CA SER A 326 21.37 8.92 28.09
C SER A 326 21.03 9.30 26.65
N GLY A 327 20.60 8.33 25.84
CA GLY A 327 20.13 8.56 24.48
C GLY A 327 18.88 9.43 24.44
N ILE A 328 17.85 9.12 25.23
CA ILE A 328 16.61 9.91 25.26
C ILE A 328 16.87 11.33 25.73
N LYS A 329 17.66 11.49 26.80
CA LYS A 329 18.03 12.81 27.30
C LYS A 329 18.77 13.61 26.24
N ALA A 330 19.66 12.97 25.47
CA ALA A 330 20.33 13.63 24.35
C ALA A 330 19.34 13.99 23.23
N MET A 331 18.31 13.16 22.97
CA MET A 331 17.31 13.47 21.94
C MET A 331 16.61 14.79 22.24
N ALA A 332 16.31 15.08 23.52
CA ALA A 332 15.75 16.36 23.93
C ALA A 332 16.63 17.58 23.60
N SER A 333 17.92 17.39 23.28
CA SER A 333 18.86 18.45 22.88
C SER A 333 19.09 18.54 21.37
N LEU A 334 18.29 17.85 20.55
CA LEU A 334 18.36 17.96 19.10
C LEU A 334 17.96 19.37 18.66
N ASN A 335 18.82 20.00 17.85
CA ASN A 335 18.60 21.32 17.28
C ASN A 335 17.69 21.29 16.04
N ALA A 336 17.44 20.10 15.48
CA ALA A 336 16.69 19.93 14.25
C ALA A 336 15.17 20.07 14.47
N PRO A 337 14.42 20.63 13.51
CA PRO A 337 12.97 20.82 13.62
C PRO A 337 12.22 19.50 13.32
N VAL A 338 12.34 18.52 14.22
CA VAL A 338 11.73 17.20 14.09
C VAL A 338 10.21 17.30 14.09
N LYS A 339 9.59 16.83 13.00
CA LYS A 339 8.13 16.79 12.79
C LYS A 339 7.56 15.38 12.89
N GLU A 340 8.36 14.36 12.59
CA GLU A 340 7.97 12.96 12.67
C GLU A 340 9.01 12.20 13.51
N LEU A 341 8.54 11.55 14.58
CA LEU A 341 9.35 10.69 15.41
C LEU A 341 8.65 9.35 15.59
N SER A 342 9.38 8.27 15.34
CA SER A 342 8.93 6.91 15.53
C SER A 342 9.86 6.18 16.49
N LEU A 343 9.30 5.75 17.62
CA LEU A 343 9.94 4.96 18.68
C LEU A 343 9.17 3.64 18.89
N SER A 344 8.50 3.15 17.84
CA SER A 344 7.66 1.96 17.90
C SER A 344 8.47 0.77 18.39
N LYS A 345 7.97 0.00 19.36
CA LYS A 345 8.61 -1.20 19.92
C LYS A 345 10.00 -0.93 20.53
N CYS A 346 10.33 0.32 20.86
CA CYS A 346 11.59 0.65 21.52
C CYS A 346 11.62 0.13 22.96
N LEU A 347 12.61 -0.70 23.27
CA LEU A 347 12.86 -1.17 24.63
C LEU A 347 13.52 -0.07 25.46
N GLY A 348 13.04 0.17 26.67
CA GLY A 348 13.64 1.13 27.62
C GLY A 348 13.02 2.53 27.61
N LEU A 349 12.02 2.80 26.76
CA LEU A 349 11.26 4.05 26.80
C LEU A 349 10.36 4.10 28.04
N THR A 350 10.47 5.16 28.85
CA THR A 350 9.68 5.40 30.07
C THR A 350 9.02 6.77 30.03
N ASP A 351 8.14 7.06 30.99
CA ASP A 351 7.48 8.38 31.12
C ASP A 351 8.47 9.53 31.20
N ASP A 352 9.47 9.43 32.08
CA ASP A 352 10.48 10.48 32.23
C ASP A 352 11.22 10.71 30.92
N GLY A 353 11.51 9.64 30.17
CA GLY A 353 12.20 9.74 28.89
C GLY A 353 11.38 10.49 27.85
N LEU A 354 10.12 10.08 27.65
CA LEU A 354 9.22 10.75 26.72
C LEU A 354 8.97 12.20 27.10
N SER A 355 8.83 12.49 28.40
CA SER A 355 8.64 13.83 28.93
C SER A 355 9.72 14.80 28.42
N PHE A 356 11.00 14.45 28.61
CA PHE A 356 12.12 15.28 28.14
C PHE A 356 12.08 15.47 26.63
N LEU A 357 11.75 14.42 25.89
CA LEU A 357 11.75 14.47 24.45
C LEU A 357 10.69 15.45 23.92
N VAL A 358 9.44 15.31 24.35
CA VAL A 358 8.32 16.05 23.73
C VAL A 358 8.26 17.50 24.19
N GLN A 359 8.80 17.82 25.37
CA GLN A 359 8.92 19.20 25.84
C GLN A 359 9.86 20.04 24.96
N SER A 360 10.88 19.42 24.38
CA SER A 360 11.82 20.07 23.45
C SER A 360 11.28 20.15 22.01
N HIS A 361 10.52 19.15 21.57
CA HIS A 361 10.04 19.06 20.17
C HIS A 361 8.57 19.45 20.03
N LYS A 362 8.24 20.71 20.30
CA LYS A 362 6.85 21.20 20.31
C LYS A 362 6.16 21.22 18.94
N ASP A 363 6.94 21.26 17.87
CA ASP A 363 6.46 21.26 16.48
C ASP A 363 6.16 19.85 15.93
N LEU A 364 6.24 18.82 16.78
CA LEU A 364 6.00 17.44 16.39
C LEU A 364 4.57 17.27 15.85
N ARG A 365 4.45 16.67 14.66
CA ARG A 365 3.19 16.41 13.95
C ARG A 365 2.80 14.95 13.95
N LYS A 366 3.78 14.05 14.00
CA LYS A 366 3.56 12.61 14.01
C LYS A 366 4.42 11.96 15.07
N LEU A 367 3.77 11.20 15.95
CA LEU A 367 4.42 10.43 16.99
C LEU A 367 3.92 8.99 16.93
N ASP A 368 4.85 8.05 16.78
CA ASP A 368 4.57 6.62 16.89
C ASP A 368 5.33 6.06 18.11
N ILE A 369 4.56 5.62 19.10
CA ILE A 369 4.98 4.98 20.35
C ILE A 369 4.30 3.62 20.51
N THR A 370 3.91 3.00 19.39
CA THR A 370 3.30 1.67 19.36
C THR A 370 4.16 0.66 20.12
N CYS A 371 3.53 -0.18 20.94
CA CYS A 371 4.16 -1.18 21.79
C CYS A 371 5.18 -0.64 22.81
N CYS A 372 5.11 0.64 23.19
CA CYS A 372 5.93 1.21 24.27
C CYS A 372 5.30 0.91 25.64
N ARG A 373 5.37 -0.35 26.08
CA ARG A 373 4.62 -0.90 27.25
C ARG A 373 4.97 -0.35 28.64
N LYS A 374 5.85 0.64 28.75
CA LYS A 374 6.28 1.24 30.04
C LYS A 374 5.82 2.69 30.21
N ILE A 375 5.04 3.21 29.28
CA ILE A 375 4.47 4.56 29.34
C ILE A 375 3.12 4.52 30.05
N THR A 376 2.77 5.57 30.76
CA THR A 376 1.52 5.69 31.53
C THR A 376 0.78 6.98 31.18
N TYR A 377 -0.22 7.33 31.98
CA TYR A 377 -0.90 8.63 31.94
C TYR A 377 0.08 9.81 31.85
N THR A 378 1.19 9.77 32.59
CA THR A 378 2.20 10.85 32.65
C THR A 378 2.75 11.20 31.27
N SER A 379 3.10 10.19 30.46
CA SER A 379 3.54 10.41 29.08
C SER A 379 2.48 11.13 28.25
N ILE A 380 1.23 10.66 28.31
CA ILE A 380 0.14 11.22 27.49
C ILE A 380 -0.20 12.64 27.92
N ASP A 381 -0.23 12.94 29.22
CA ASP A 381 -0.44 14.30 29.72
C ASP A 381 0.62 15.27 29.17
N ILE A 382 1.90 14.87 29.19
CA ILE A 382 2.99 15.72 28.73
C ILE A 382 3.03 15.84 27.21
N ILE A 383 2.76 14.74 26.47
CA ILE A 383 2.62 14.75 25.00
C ILE A 383 1.53 15.74 24.58
N THR A 384 0.33 15.61 25.17
CA THR A 384 -0.84 16.41 24.80
C THR A 384 -0.70 17.87 25.21
N ASN A 385 0.08 18.18 26.26
CA ASN A 385 0.41 19.54 26.65
C ASN A 385 1.51 20.18 25.78
N SER A 386 2.50 19.40 25.33
CA SER A 386 3.69 19.92 24.65
C SER A 386 3.53 19.98 23.13
N CYS A 387 2.92 18.96 22.53
CA CYS A 387 2.81 18.78 21.08
C CYS A 387 1.36 18.99 20.61
N THR A 388 0.80 20.17 20.83
CA THR A 388 -0.62 20.46 20.50
C THR A 388 -0.92 20.51 19.00
N SER A 389 0.12 20.55 18.15
CA SER A 389 0.01 20.49 16.69
C SER A 389 0.04 19.06 16.11
N LEU A 390 -0.11 18.04 16.98
CA LEU A 390 -0.07 16.65 16.58
C LEU A 390 -1.22 16.31 15.62
N THR A 391 -0.87 15.70 14.50
CA THR A 391 -1.79 15.22 13.45
C THR A 391 -1.92 13.71 13.45
N SER A 392 -0.92 12.98 13.94
CA SER A 392 -0.94 11.52 14.03
C SER A 392 -0.33 11.07 15.35
N LEU A 393 -1.09 10.28 16.11
CA LEU A 393 -0.63 9.59 17.31
C LEU A 393 -0.90 8.10 17.15
N ARG A 394 0.16 7.30 17.09
CA ARG A 394 0.05 5.84 17.07
C ARG A 394 0.62 5.27 18.37
N MET A 395 -0.22 4.55 19.10
CA MET A 395 0.08 4.02 20.43
C MET A 395 -0.58 2.66 20.68
N GLU A 396 -0.63 1.81 19.65
CA GLU A 396 -1.14 0.43 19.78
C GLU A 396 -0.42 -0.30 20.93
N SER A 397 -1.13 -1.10 21.72
CA SER A 397 -0.57 -1.91 22.82
C SER A 397 0.26 -1.12 23.86
N CYS A 398 -0.24 0.04 24.30
CA CYS A 398 0.34 0.82 25.41
C CYS A 398 -0.44 0.59 26.72
N SER A 399 -0.52 -0.67 27.14
CA SER A 399 -1.45 -1.19 28.17
C SER A 399 -1.39 -0.58 29.57
N LEU A 400 -0.38 0.24 29.89
CA LEU A 400 -0.30 0.96 31.18
C LEU A 400 -0.89 2.38 31.11
N VAL A 401 -1.33 2.81 29.93
CA VAL A 401 -2.05 4.08 29.75
C VAL A 401 -3.51 3.87 30.18
N PRO A 402 -3.98 4.57 31.22
CA PRO A 402 -5.35 4.41 31.70
C PRO A 402 -6.33 5.22 30.85
N LYS A 403 -7.62 4.88 30.96
CA LYS A 403 -8.72 5.47 30.18
C LYS A 403 -8.81 7.00 30.24
N GLU A 404 -8.48 7.61 31.39
CA GLU A 404 -8.50 9.07 31.59
C GLU A 404 -7.54 9.80 30.65
N ALA A 405 -6.46 9.14 30.22
CA ALA A 405 -5.49 9.72 29.29
C ALA A 405 -6.12 10.03 27.92
N PHE A 406 -7.09 9.22 27.46
CA PHE A 406 -7.78 9.44 26.19
C PHE A 406 -8.70 10.67 26.23
N VAL A 407 -9.21 11.02 27.41
CA VAL A 407 -9.93 12.28 27.61
C VAL A 407 -9.02 13.47 27.36
N LEU A 408 -7.75 13.42 27.81
CA LEU A 408 -6.75 14.46 27.56
C LEU A 408 -6.43 14.61 26.08
N ILE A 409 -6.24 13.49 25.37
CA ILE A 409 -5.97 13.49 23.93
C ILE A 409 -7.07 14.26 23.19
N GLY A 410 -8.34 13.88 23.41
CA GLY A 410 -9.47 14.56 22.77
C GLY A 410 -9.65 16.02 23.18
N ALA A 411 -9.23 16.39 24.39
CA ALA A 411 -9.34 17.76 24.89
C ALA A 411 -8.27 18.70 24.33
N ARG A 412 -7.06 18.19 24.03
CA ARG A 412 -5.88 19.03 23.74
C ARG A 412 -5.32 18.86 22.31
N CYS A 413 -5.54 17.72 21.65
CA CYS A 413 -5.03 17.42 20.32
C CYS A 413 -6.07 17.69 19.21
N SER A 414 -6.55 18.93 19.10
CA SER A 414 -7.64 19.29 18.15
C SER A 414 -7.31 19.13 16.65
N PHE A 415 -6.03 19.02 16.30
CA PHE A 415 -5.55 18.84 14.92
C PHE A 415 -5.38 17.37 14.53
N LEU A 416 -5.76 16.43 15.39
CA LEU A 416 -5.55 15.01 15.15
C LEU A 416 -6.35 14.52 13.94
N GLU A 417 -5.64 13.92 12.98
CA GLU A 417 -6.15 13.30 11.76
C GLU A 417 -6.08 11.77 11.84
N GLU A 418 -5.14 11.23 12.62
CA GLU A 418 -4.95 9.80 12.86
C GLU A 418 -4.76 9.50 14.35
N LEU A 419 -5.55 8.58 14.86
CA LEU A 419 -5.37 7.98 16.19
C LEU A 419 -5.39 6.46 16.07
N ASP A 420 -4.29 5.82 16.46
CA ASP A 420 -4.24 4.38 16.68
C ASP A 420 -4.14 4.09 18.18
N ALA A 421 -5.27 3.70 18.77
CA ALA A 421 -5.41 3.33 20.17
C ALA A 421 -5.73 1.83 20.34
N THR A 422 -5.45 1.02 19.32
CA THR A 422 -5.66 -0.44 19.35
C THR A 422 -5.02 -1.07 20.58
N ASP A 423 -5.69 -2.01 21.24
CA ASP A 423 -5.19 -2.73 22.43
C ASP A 423 -4.80 -1.78 23.59
N ASN A 424 -5.70 -0.83 23.91
CA ASN A 424 -5.59 0.07 25.06
C ASN A 424 -6.92 0.15 25.84
N GLU A 425 -6.88 0.81 27.01
CA GLU A 425 -7.97 0.91 27.97
C GLU A 425 -9.00 2.03 27.69
N ILE A 426 -9.08 2.55 26.46
CA ILE A 426 -10.03 3.62 26.11
C ILE A 426 -11.49 3.21 26.37
N ASP A 427 -12.29 4.12 26.96
CA ASP A 427 -13.73 3.96 27.20
C ASP A 427 -14.57 5.01 26.45
N ASP A 428 -15.89 4.98 26.64
CA ASP A 428 -16.83 5.88 25.95
C ASP A 428 -16.65 7.36 26.28
N GLU A 429 -16.22 7.70 27.50
CA GLU A 429 -15.88 9.09 27.85
C GLU A 429 -14.61 9.55 27.12
N GLY A 430 -13.62 8.65 26.98
CA GLY A 430 -12.47 8.84 26.10
C GLY A 430 -12.89 9.11 24.65
N LEU A 431 -13.74 8.26 24.06
CA LEU A 431 -14.24 8.43 22.69
C LEU A 431 -15.04 9.72 22.51
N LYS A 432 -15.88 10.07 23.48
CA LYS A 432 -16.62 11.32 23.50
C LYS A 432 -15.70 12.53 23.50
N SER A 433 -14.59 12.49 24.24
CA SER A 433 -13.58 13.54 24.15
C SER A 433 -12.90 13.56 22.78
N ILE A 434 -12.49 12.40 22.26
CA ILE A 434 -11.83 12.26 20.94
C ILE A 434 -12.72 12.74 19.79
N SER A 435 -14.05 12.65 19.91
CA SER A 435 -15.00 13.18 18.93
C SER A 435 -14.85 14.69 18.65
N ARG A 436 -14.17 15.44 19.53
CA ARG A 436 -13.83 16.85 19.33
C ARG A 436 -12.75 17.05 18.26
N CYS A 437 -11.97 16.02 17.94
CA CYS A 437 -10.99 16.02 16.86
C CYS A 437 -11.68 15.91 15.50
N SER A 438 -12.37 16.97 15.07
CA SER A 438 -13.20 16.99 13.85
C SER A 438 -12.46 16.70 12.53
N LYS A 439 -11.12 16.72 12.54
CA LYS A 439 -10.26 16.39 11.39
C LYS A 439 -9.92 14.90 11.30
N LEU A 440 -10.37 14.09 12.25
CA LEU A 440 -10.04 12.67 12.32
C LEU A 440 -10.49 11.96 11.03
N SER A 441 -9.52 11.34 10.38
CA SER A 441 -9.67 10.58 9.14
C SER A 441 -9.40 9.09 9.36
N ILE A 442 -8.57 8.73 10.34
CA ILE A 442 -8.22 7.35 10.67
C ILE A 442 -8.39 7.16 12.17
N LEU A 443 -9.23 6.19 12.57
CA LEU A 443 -9.46 5.84 13.97
C LEU A 443 -9.38 4.32 14.13
N LYS A 444 -8.39 3.86 14.90
CA LYS A 444 -8.21 2.43 15.20
C LYS A 444 -8.37 2.16 16.69
N LEU A 445 -9.29 1.25 16.98
CA LEU A 445 -9.82 0.93 18.31
C LEU A 445 -9.97 -0.60 18.47
N GLY A 446 -9.21 -1.38 17.71
CA GLY A 446 -9.26 -2.82 17.81
C GLY A 446 -8.86 -3.29 19.22
N ILE A 447 -9.50 -4.33 19.74
CA ILE A 447 -9.23 -4.94 21.05
C ILE A 447 -9.53 -3.98 22.23
N CYS A 448 -10.18 -2.84 21.99
CA CYS A 448 -10.67 -1.96 23.06
C CYS A 448 -12.00 -2.50 23.60
N SER A 449 -12.00 -3.09 24.80
CA SER A 449 -13.20 -3.74 25.37
C SER A 449 -14.15 -2.80 26.11
N ASN A 450 -13.70 -1.59 26.44
CA ASN A 450 -14.44 -0.65 27.31
C ASN A 450 -15.24 0.41 26.51
N ILE A 451 -15.27 0.30 25.18
CA ILE A 451 -16.06 1.16 24.30
C ILE A 451 -17.38 0.47 23.92
N SER A 452 -18.45 1.24 23.81
CA SER A 452 -19.79 0.77 23.45
C SER A 452 -20.39 1.62 22.31
N ASP A 453 -21.65 1.33 21.98
CA ASP A 453 -22.41 2.08 20.98
C ASP A 453 -22.54 3.56 21.34
N GLU A 454 -22.54 3.93 22.63
CA GLU A 454 -22.61 5.33 23.08
C GLU A 454 -21.39 6.14 22.60
N GLY A 455 -20.17 5.61 22.79
CA GLY A 455 -18.95 6.27 22.35
C GLY A 455 -18.90 6.39 20.82
N LEU A 456 -19.29 5.34 20.09
CA LEU A 456 -19.35 5.38 18.62
C LEU A 456 -20.43 6.33 18.11
N ALA A 457 -21.58 6.43 18.76
CA ALA A 457 -22.62 7.40 18.41
C ALA A 457 -22.07 8.82 18.46
N LYS A 458 -21.25 9.12 19.46
CA LYS A 458 -20.62 10.43 19.58
C LYS A 458 -19.60 10.67 18.47
N VAL A 459 -18.77 9.69 18.14
CA VAL A 459 -17.83 9.76 17.01
C VAL A 459 -18.58 9.98 15.69
N GLY A 460 -19.61 9.18 15.40
CA GLY A 460 -20.41 9.30 14.18
C GLY A 460 -21.06 10.69 14.03
N SER A 461 -21.54 11.28 15.12
CA SER A 461 -22.15 12.62 15.09
C SER A 461 -21.19 13.77 14.82
N SER A 462 -19.87 13.60 15.03
CA SER A 462 -18.90 14.70 15.04
C SER A 462 -17.75 14.54 14.04
N CYS A 463 -17.35 13.30 13.72
CA CYS A 463 -16.18 12.98 12.90
C CYS A 463 -16.57 12.62 11.45
N SER A 464 -17.20 13.55 10.73
CA SER A 464 -17.71 13.32 9.37
C SER A 464 -16.63 13.07 8.29
N MET A 465 -15.36 13.34 8.59
CA MET A 465 -14.21 13.14 7.71
C MET A 465 -13.56 11.76 7.84
N LEU A 466 -14.09 10.88 8.71
CA LEU A 466 -13.57 9.52 8.89
C LEU A 466 -13.59 8.74 7.58
N LYS A 467 -12.42 8.19 7.23
CA LYS A 467 -12.19 7.33 6.06
C LYS A 467 -11.86 5.90 6.46
N GLU A 468 -11.23 5.71 7.61
CA GLU A 468 -10.81 4.41 8.11
C GLU A 468 -11.22 4.25 9.57
N VAL A 469 -11.94 3.17 9.86
CA VAL A 469 -12.36 2.79 11.21
C VAL A 469 -12.03 1.31 11.45
N ASP A 470 -11.19 1.04 12.45
CA ASP A 470 -10.89 -0.32 12.89
C ASP A 470 -11.47 -0.58 14.29
N LEU A 471 -12.38 -1.54 14.38
CA LEU A 471 -13.09 -2.01 15.57
C LEU A 471 -12.92 -3.54 15.74
N TYR A 472 -11.77 -4.06 15.29
CA TYR A 472 -11.44 -5.49 15.41
C TYR A 472 -11.60 -5.96 16.85
N ARG A 473 -12.51 -6.91 17.12
CA ARG A 473 -12.74 -7.48 18.46
C ARG A 473 -13.10 -6.42 19.53
N SER A 474 -13.84 -5.38 19.17
CA SER A 474 -14.46 -4.41 20.10
C SER A 474 -15.83 -4.93 20.56
N VAL A 475 -15.82 -6.01 21.36
CA VAL A 475 -16.98 -6.91 21.62
C VAL A 475 -18.24 -6.25 22.21
N ALA A 476 -18.13 -5.06 22.78
CA ALA A 476 -19.28 -4.35 23.33
C ALA A 476 -20.09 -3.59 22.27
N ILE A 477 -19.53 -3.35 21.08
CA ILE A 477 -20.18 -2.68 19.94
C ILE A 477 -21.24 -3.60 19.30
N SER A 478 -22.41 -3.03 18.99
CA SER A 478 -23.52 -3.69 18.31
C SER A 478 -23.90 -2.96 17.00
N ASP A 479 -25.02 -3.37 16.41
CA ASP A 479 -25.56 -2.73 15.21
C ASP A 479 -25.83 -1.22 15.39
N GLU A 480 -26.14 -0.77 16.61
CA GLU A 480 -26.43 0.64 16.89
C GLU A 480 -25.19 1.53 16.70
N GLY A 481 -24.03 1.14 17.24
CA GLY A 481 -22.79 1.88 17.09
C GLY A 481 -22.32 1.92 15.64
N ILE A 482 -22.45 0.80 14.92
CA ILE A 482 -22.12 0.74 13.49
C ILE A 482 -23.09 1.58 12.65
N ALA A 483 -24.38 1.62 13.00
CA ALA A 483 -25.35 2.47 12.34
C ALA A 483 -24.98 3.95 12.47
N ALA A 484 -24.56 4.39 13.67
CA ALA A 484 -24.12 5.77 13.87
C ALA A 484 -22.91 6.15 13.01
N ILE A 485 -21.95 5.23 12.82
CA ILE A 485 -20.82 5.43 11.90
C ILE A 485 -21.30 5.46 10.44
N GLY A 486 -22.15 4.52 10.04
CA GLY A 486 -22.69 4.43 8.67
C GLY A 486 -23.52 5.65 8.25
N GLU A 487 -24.17 6.31 9.20
CA GLU A 487 -24.99 7.51 8.96
C GLU A 487 -24.19 8.81 9.08
N GLY A 488 -23.21 8.86 9.99
CA GLY A 488 -22.44 10.07 10.29
C GLY A 488 -21.16 10.26 9.46
N CYS A 489 -20.61 9.19 8.88
CA CYS A 489 -19.30 9.21 8.22
C CYS A 489 -19.40 8.86 6.72
N PRO A 490 -19.92 9.76 5.86
CA PRO A 490 -20.13 9.48 4.43
C PRO A 490 -18.81 9.32 3.63
N ALA A 491 -17.69 9.76 4.20
CA ALA A 491 -16.36 9.64 3.61
C ALA A 491 -15.70 8.27 3.84
N LEU A 492 -16.37 7.33 4.53
CA LEU A 492 -15.80 6.05 4.94
C LEU A 492 -15.37 5.21 3.72
N GLU A 493 -14.09 4.83 3.70
CA GLU A 493 -13.46 4.02 2.65
C GLU A 493 -13.09 2.62 3.16
N MET A 494 -12.80 2.46 4.44
CA MET A 494 -12.38 1.19 5.03
C MET A 494 -13.01 1.02 6.42
N ILE A 495 -13.59 -0.16 6.66
CA ILE A 495 -14.05 -0.54 7.99
C ILE A 495 -13.69 -1.99 8.31
N ASN A 496 -13.12 -2.19 9.50
CA ASN A 496 -12.84 -3.50 10.07
C ASN A 496 -13.69 -3.69 11.33
N ILE A 497 -14.65 -4.61 11.28
CA ILE A 497 -15.52 -5.00 12.41
C ILE A 497 -15.39 -6.49 12.70
N ALA A 498 -14.27 -7.10 12.32
CA ALA A 498 -14.06 -8.53 12.49
C ALA A 498 -14.09 -8.97 13.97
N TYR A 499 -14.66 -10.15 14.20
CA TYR A 499 -14.84 -10.81 15.49
C TYR A 499 -15.64 -10.00 16.51
N ASN A 500 -16.64 -9.27 16.05
CA ASN A 500 -17.71 -8.74 16.89
C ASN A 500 -18.94 -9.64 16.76
N ASP A 501 -19.37 -10.21 17.88
CA ASP A 501 -20.44 -11.22 17.96
C ASP A 501 -21.85 -10.61 17.96
N LYS A 502 -21.99 -9.35 18.38
CA LYS A 502 -23.26 -8.58 18.36
C LYS A 502 -23.60 -7.93 17.01
N ILE A 503 -22.75 -8.11 16.00
CA ILE A 503 -22.95 -7.53 14.67
C ILE A 503 -23.81 -8.46 13.80
N THR A 504 -24.84 -7.89 13.19
CA THR A 504 -25.78 -8.60 12.32
C THR A 504 -25.92 -7.93 10.95
N ASP A 505 -26.89 -8.39 10.15
CA ASP A 505 -27.23 -7.79 8.87
C ASP A 505 -27.60 -6.30 8.98
N ASN A 506 -28.12 -5.83 10.12
CA ASN A 506 -28.48 -4.42 10.32
C ASN A 506 -27.28 -3.48 10.24
N SER A 507 -26.12 -3.89 10.78
CA SER A 507 -24.85 -3.17 10.61
C SER A 507 -24.51 -3.00 9.13
N LEU A 508 -24.59 -4.09 8.35
CA LEU A 508 -24.26 -4.07 6.93
C LEU A 508 -25.25 -3.25 6.11
N ILE A 509 -26.54 -3.29 6.46
CA ILE A 509 -27.57 -2.44 5.85
C ILE A 509 -27.25 -0.97 6.10
N SER A 510 -26.84 -0.61 7.31
CA SER A 510 -26.46 0.78 7.63
C SER A 510 -25.20 1.20 6.89
N LEU A 511 -24.17 0.35 6.85
CA LEU A 511 -22.93 0.59 6.10
C LEU A 511 -23.14 0.65 4.58
N SER A 512 -24.22 0.08 4.03
CA SER A 512 -24.55 0.18 2.61
C SER A 512 -24.76 1.64 2.14
N LYS A 513 -25.01 2.56 3.08
CA LYS A 513 -25.11 4.01 2.84
C LYS A 513 -23.74 4.64 2.52
N CYS A 514 -22.63 4.03 2.95
CA CYS A 514 -21.26 4.48 2.69
C CYS A 514 -20.81 4.13 1.26
N ARG A 515 -21.20 4.97 0.29
CA ARG A 515 -20.96 4.71 -1.15
C ARG A 515 -19.48 4.71 -1.57
N LEU A 516 -18.60 5.27 -0.73
CA LEU A 516 -17.15 5.31 -0.97
C LEU A 516 -16.40 4.12 -0.37
N LEU A 517 -17.12 3.17 0.26
CA LEU A 517 -16.52 2.01 0.90
C LEU A 517 -15.77 1.13 -0.13
N LYS A 518 -14.48 0.94 0.12
CA LYS A 518 -13.52 0.18 -0.71
C LYS A 518 -13.06 -1.09 -0.02
N ALA A 519 -13.07 -1.15 1.30
CA ALA A 519 -12.62 -2.32 2.07
C ALA A 519 -13.58 -2.61 3.23
N LEU A 520 -14.07 -3.85 3.30
CA LEU A 520 -14.92 -4.34 4.37
C LEU A 520 -14.34 -5.64 4.94
N GLU A 521 -13.96 -5.62 6.21
CA GLU A 521 -13.49 -6.79 6.95
C GLU A 521 -14.48 -7.15 8.06
N ILE A 522 -15.19 -8.26 7.90
CA ILE A 522 -16.22 -8.75 8.84
C ILE A 522 -15.94 -10.18 9.29
N ARG A 523 -14.67 -10.61 9.25
CA ARG A 523 -14.29 -11.97 9.61
C ARG A 523 -14.87 -12.38 10.97
N GLY A 524 -15.54 -13.52 11.04
CA GLY A 524 -16.06 -14.07 12.29
C GLY A 524 -17.26 -13.33 12.89
N CYS A 525 -17.96 -12.47 12.13
CA CYS A 525 -19.25 -11.91 12.55
C CYS A 525 -20.35 -12.97 12.33
N LEU A 526 -20.70 -13.71 13.38
CA LEU A 526 -21.57 -14.88 13.27
C LEU A 526 -23.05 -14.51 12.96
N GLY A 527 -23.48 -13.31 13.35
CA GLY A 527 -24.82 -12.79 13.10
C GLY A 527 -25.04 -12.24 11.69
N VAL A 528 -24.01 -12.21 10.84
CA VAL A 528 -24.10 -11.70 9.46
C VAL A 528 -24.46 -12.84 8.49
N SER A 529 -25.42 -12.57 7.61
CA SER A 529 -25.90 -13.49 6.59
C SER A 529 -25.77 -12.92 5.18
N SER A 530 -26.22 -13.70 4.18
CA SER A 530 -26.34 -13.24 2.79
C SER A 530 -27.22 -11.99 2.62
N ILE A 531 -28.13 -11.68 3.55
CA ILE A 531 -29.00 -10.49 3.48
C ILE A 531 -28.17 -9.21 3.62
N GLY A 532 -27.38 -9.10 4.70
CA GLY A 532 -26.53 -7.93 4.93
C GLY A 532 -25.48 -7.78 3.83
N LEU A 533 -24.89 -8.89 3.39
CA LEU A 533 -23.93 -8.85 2.28
C LEU A 533 -24.55 -8.35 0.96
N SER A 534 -25.81 -8.71 0.71
CA SER A 534 -26.55 -8.21 -0.47
C SER A 534 -26.76 -6.70 -0.40
N ALA A 535 -27.06 -6.15 0.78
CA ALA A 535 -27.17 -4.71 0.97
C ALA A 535 -25.85 -3.99 0.65
N ILE A 536 -24.72 -4.51 1.16
CA ILE A 536 -23.38 -3.99 0.83
C ILE A 536 -23.12 -4.04 -0.67
N ALA A 537 -23.43 -5.15 -1.34
CA ALA A 537 -23.21 -5.28 -2.78
C ALA A 537 -23.97 -4.19 -3.57
N VAL A 538 -25.21 -3.89 -3.17
CA VAL A 538 -26.06 -2.89 -3.83
C VAL A 538 -25.62 -1.46 -3.52
N GLY A 539 -25.23 -1.17 -2.28
CA GLY A 539 -24.88 0.18 -1.83
C GLY A 539 -23.44 0.60 -2.11
N CYS A 540 -22.48 -0.30 -1.92
CA CYS A 540 -21.03 -0.02 -1.89
C CYS A 540 -20.33 -0.50 -3.17
N LYS A 541 -20.64 0.12 -4.32
CA LYS A 541 -20.12 -0.30 -5.65
C LYS A 541 -18.63 -0.05 -5.87
N GLN A 542 -17.98 0.66 -4.95
CA GLN A 542 -16.54 0.88 -4.96
C GLN A 542 -15.74 -0.20 -4.23
N LEU A 543 -16.41 -1.24 -3.70
CA LEU A 543 -15.78 -2.30 -2.94
C LEU A 543 -14.66 -2.99 -3.74
N THR A 544 -13.48 -3.07 -3.16
CA THR A 544 -12.27 -3.67 -3.74
C THR A 544 -11.73 -4.82 -2.91
N VAL A 545 -11.93 -4.79 -1.59
CA VAL A 545 -11.48 -5.82 -0.64
C VAL A 545 -12.66 -6.24 0.23
N LEU A 546 -12.91 -7.54 0.30
CA LEU A 546 -13.94 -8.14 1.13
C LEU A 546 -13.37 -9.36 1.88
N ASP A 547 -13.33 -9.31 3.21
CA ASP A 547 -13.00 -10.47 4.04
C ASP A 547 -14.22 -10.91 4.86
N ILE A 548 -14.83 -12.02 4.45
CA ILE A 548 -16.00 -12.64 5.09
C ILE A 548 -15.66 -13.98 5.74
N LYS A 549 -14.37 -14.24 6.00
CA LYS A 549 -13.96 -15.52 6.58
C LYS A 549 -14.72 -15.82 7.87
N LYS A 550 -15.14 -17.07 8.09
CA LYS A 550 -15.92 -17.50 9.27
C LYS A 550 -17.30 -16.81 9.41
N CYS A 551 -17.86 -16.28 8.33
CA CYS A 551 -19.28 -15.87 8.31
C CYS A 551 -20.12 -17.04 7.78
N PHE A 552 -20.42 -18.00 8.66
CA PHE A 552 -21.03 -19.28 8.28
C PHE A 552 -22.39 -19.13 7.58
N ASN A 553 -23.15 -18.08 7.88
CA ASN A 553 -24.49 -17.83 7.32
C ASN A 553 -24.47 -17.12 5.96
N ILE A 554 -23.30 -16.88 5.37
CA ILE A 554 -23.17 -16.37 4.02
C ILE A 554 -23.06 -17.53 3.04
N ASN A 555 -23.97 -17.56 2.06
CA ASN A 555 -24.10 -18.59 1.04
C ASN A 555 -24.22 -17.97 -0.37
N ASP A 556 -24.62 -18.78 -1.35
CA ASP A 556 -24.70 -18.37 -2.75
C ASP A 556 -25.62 -17.16 -2.98
N ASN A 557 -26.66 -16.99 -2.17
CA ASN A 557 -27.58 -15.84 -2.27
C ASN A 557 -26.85 -14.51 -2.05
N GLY A 558 -25.78 -14.47 -1.24
CA GLY A 558 -24.96 -13.28 -1.06
C GLY A 558 -23.96 -13.08 -2.21
N MET A 559 -23.55 -14.16 -2.87
CA MET A 559 -22.59 -14.10 -3.99
C MET A 559 -23.24 -13.55 -5.26
N LEU A 560 -24.53 -13.79 -5.50
CA LEU A 560 -25.23 -13.32 -6.70
C LEU A 560 -25.27 -11.78 -6.80
N PRO A 561 -25.69 -11.02 -5.77
CA PRO A 561 -25.63 -9.56 -5.81
C PRO A 561 -24.21 -9.01 -5.84
N LEU A 562 -23.26 -9.65 -5.14
CA LEU A 562 -21.84 -9.28 -5.25
C LEU A 562 -21.35 -9.41 -6.69
N ALA A 563 -21.63 -10.54 -7.33
CA ALA A 563 -21.31 -10.82 -8.72
C ALA A 563 -21.93 -9.80 -9.67
N GLN A 564 -23.13 -9.30 -9.38
CA GLN A 564 -23.82 -8.32 -10.21
C GLN A 564 -23.27 -6.90 -10.03
N PHE A 565 -23.16 -6.42 -8.79
CA PHE A 565 -22.96 -5.00 -8.48
C PHE A 565 -21.52 -4.65 -8.07
N SER A 566 -20.75 -5.60 -7.54
CA SER A 566 -19.39 -5.36 -7.01
C SER A 566 -18.29 -5.62 -8.04
N GLN A 567 -18.45 -5.05 -9.23
CA GLN A 567 -17.52 -5.24 -10.36
C GLN A 567 -16.10 -4.70 -10.10
N ASN A 568 -15.91 -3.88 -9.05
CA ASN A 568 -14.61 -3.38 -8.62
C ASN A 568 -13.87 -4.30 -7.66
N LEU A 569 -14.48 -5.41 -7.23
CA LEU A 569 -13.92 -6.30 -6.23
C LEU A 569 -12.65 -6.97 -6.78
N LYS A 570 -11.55 -6.82 -6.05
CA LYS A 570 -10.23 -7.36 -6.39
C LYS A 570 -9.83 -8.50 -5.49
N GLN A 571 -10.25 -8.48 -4.23
CA GLN A 571 -9.88 -9.47 -3.24
C GLN A 571 -11.09 -9.95 -2.46
N ILE A 572 -11.24 -11.27 -2.38
CA ILE A 572 -12.25 -11.91 -1.55
C ILE A 572 -11.67 -13.07 -0.74
N ASN A 573 -12.10 -13.19 0.51
CA ASN A 573 -11.83 -14.34 1.37
C ASN A 573 -13.14 -14.99 1.80
N LEU A 574 -13.41 -16.18 1.25
CA LEU A 574 -14.65 -16.94 1.45
C LEU A 574 -14.49 -18.06 2.50
N SER A 575 -13.32 -18.17 3.13
CA SER A 575 -13.00 -19.32 3.96
C SER A 575 -14.04 -19.52 5.09
N TYR A 576 -14.49 -20.75 5.35
CA TYR A 576 -15.51 -21.05 6.38
C TYR A 576 -16.89 -20.39 6.14
N CYS A 577 -17.25 -20.07 4.89
CA CYS A 577 -18.62 -19.70 4.51
C CYS A 577 -19.41 -20.93 4.02
N SER A 578 -20.71 -20.76 3.76
CA SER A 578 -21.60 -21.76 3.18
C SER A 578 -21.79 -21.56 1.68
N VAL A 579 -20.77 -21.02 0.99
CA VAL A 579 -20.75 -20.82 -0.46
C VAL A 579 -20.45 -22.16 -1.15
N THR A 580 -21.25 -22.49 -2.16
CA THR A 580 -21.13 -23.70 -2.96
C THR A 580 -20.54 -23.39 -4.34
N ASP A 581 -20.50 -24.41 -5.21
CA ASP A 581 -20.16 -24.27 -6.62
C ASP A 581 -20.93 -23.15 -7.32
N VAL A 582 -22.22 -22.97 -7.01
CA VAL A 582 -23.09 -21.97 -7.67
C VAL A 582 -22.61 -20.55 -7.38
N GLY A 583 -22.42 -20.21 -6.11
CA GLY A 583 -21.97 -18.89 -5.72
C GLY A 583 -20.54 -18.62 -6.19
N LEU A 584 -19.67 -19.64 -6.16
CA LEU A 584 -18.30 -19.47 -6.63
C LEU A 584 -18.22 -19.22 -8.14
N VAL A 585 -19.03 -19.93 -8.95
CA VAL A 585 -19.14 -19.67 -10.39
C VAL A 585 -19.74 -18.30 -10.67
N ALA A 586 -20.72 -17.85 -9.88
CA ALA A 586 -21.30 -16.50 -10.03
C ALA A 586 -20.23 -15.40 -9.91
N LEU A 587 -19.31 -15.54 -8.94
CA LEU A 587 -18.21 -14.59 -8.76
C LEU A 587 -17.26 -14.50 -9.97
N ALA A 588 -17.26 -15.47 -10.88
CA ALA A 588 -16.46 -15.41 -12.10
C ALA A 588 -16.86 -14.28 -13.06
N SER A 589 -18.09 -13.76 -12.92
CA SER A 589 -18.53 -12.56 -13.63
C SER A 589 -17.77 -11.30 -13.20
N ILE A 590 -17.22 -11.27 -11.98
CA ILE A 590 -16.45 -10.15 -11.45
C ILE A 590 -15.10 -10.11 -12.15
N SER A 591 -15.01 -9.17 -13.07
CA SER A 591 -13.88 -9.07 -13.99
C SER A 591 -12.58 -8.60 -13.39
N ARG A 592 -12.65 -7.95 -12.23
CA ARG A 592 -11.50 -7.38 -11.52
C ARG A 592 -11.00 -8.28 -10.39
N LEU A 593 -11.59 -9.47 -10.21
CA LEU A 593 -11.27 -10.35 -9.10
C LEU A 593 -9.91 -11.03 -9.30
N GLN A 594 -8.96 -10.69 -8.44
CA GLN A 594 -7.54 -11.03 -8.58
C GLN A 594 -7.07 -12.00 -7.51
N ASN A 595 -7.56 -11.82 -6.28
CA ASN A 595 -7.12 -12.56 -5.11
C ASN A 595 -8.32 -13.29 -4.50
N MET A 596 -8.27 -14.61 -4.47
CA MET A 596 -9.32 -15.43 -3.88
C MET A 596 -8.72 -16.35 -2.82
N THR A 597 -9.29 -16.34 -1.61
CA THR A 597 -8.91 -17.26 -0.53
C THR A 597 -10.09 -18.15 -0.19
N ILE A 598 -9.91 -19.46 -0.38
CA ILE A 598 -10.92 -20.48 -0.13
C ILE A 598 -10.27 -21.58 0.71
N LEU A 599 -10.55 -21.55 2.00
CA LEU A 599 -10.19 -22.62 2.93
C LEU A 599 -11.46 -23.09 3.61
N HIS A 600 -11.72 -24.40 3.59
CA HIS A 600 -12.86 -25.02 4.27
C HIS A 600 -14.22 -24.45 3.85
N LEU A 601 -14.61 -24.65 2.59
CA LEU A 601 -15.99 -24.46 2.12
C LEU A 601 -16.68 -25.82 2.09
N ALA A 602 -17.77 -25.99 2.84
CA ALA A 602 -18.44 -27.28 2.98
C ALA A 602 -19.12 -27.75 1.69
N GLY A 603 -19.60 -26.82 0.85
CA GLY A 603 -20.36 -27.13 -0.37
C GLY A 603 -19.56 -27.04 -1.67
N LEU A 604 -18.22 -26.99 -1.61
CA LEU A 604 -17.39 -26.82 -2.79
C LEU A 604 -16.85 -28.17 -3.30
N THR A 605 -17.23 -28.53 -4.52
CA THR A 605 -16.71 -29.74 -5.20
C THR A 605 -15.44 -29.43 -6.00
N PRO A 606 -14.58 -30.43 -6.28
CA PRO A 606 -13.43 -30.23 -7.18
C PRO A 606 -13.85 -29.75 -8.58
N ASN A 607 -14.98 -30.24 -9.10
CA ASN A 607 -15.48 -29.86 -10.41
C ASN A 607 -16.01 -28.42 -10.43
N GLY A 608 -16.75 -28.02 -9.41
CA GLY A 608 -17.22 -26.64 -9.28
C GLY A 608 -16.08 -25.65 -9.08
N LEU A 609 -15.08 -26.00 -8.27
CA LEU A 609 -13.87 -25.21 -8.13
C LEU A 609 -13.13 -25.10 -9.46
N ALA A 610 -12.94 -26.20 -10.18
CA ALA A 610 -12.33 -26.20 -11.52
C ALA A 610 -13.08 -25.29 -12.50
N ALA A 611 -14.41 -25.38 -12.53
CA ALA A 611 -15.26 -24.54 -13.38
C ALA A 611 -15.13 -23.05 -13.02
N ALA A 612 -15.20 -22.71 -11.74
CA ALA A 612 -15.04 -21.34 -11.29
C ALA A 612 -13.65 -20.77 -11.59
N LEU A 613 -12.59 -21.56 -11.36
CA LEU A 613 -11.21 -21.19 -11.66
C LEU A 613 -11.01 -20.91 -13.17
N LEU A 614 -11.59 -21.73 -14.04
CA LEU A 614 -11.56 -21.51 -15.49
C LEU A 614 -12.36 -20.27 -15.92
N ALA A 615 -13.48 -20.01 -15.26
CA ALA A 615 -14.34 -18.88 -15.55
C ALA A 615 -13.74 -17.54 -15.06
N CYS A 616 -12.99 -17.57 -13.94
CA CYS A 616 -12.36 -16.39 -13.35
C CYS A 616 -11.04 -16.01 -14.05
N ARG A 617 -11.13 -15.23 -15.13
CA ARG A 617 -9.97 -14.92 -16.00
C ARG A 617 -8.95 -13.92 -15.42
N ALA A 618 -9.30 -13.19 -14.36
CA ALA A 618 -8.45 -12.14 -13.79
C ALA A 618 -7.67 -12.57 -12.54
N LEU A 619 -7.81 -13.83 -12.11
CA LEU A 619 -7.16 -14.32 -10.90
C LEU A 619 -5.63 -14.32 -11.06
N THR A 620 -4.97 -13.64 -10.14
CA THR A 620 -3.50 -13.59 -10.03
C THR A 620 -2.99 -14.35 -8.81
N LYS A 621 -3.86 -14.62 -7.84
CA LYS A 621 -3.50 -15.36 -6.63
C LYS A 621 -4.71 -16.11 -6.08
N VAL A 622 -4.57 -17.43 -5.94
CA VAL A 622 -5.59 -18.26 -5.31
C VAL A 622 -4.95 -18.99 -4.12
N LYS A 623 -5.55 -18.86 -2.94
CA LYS A 623 -5.17 -19.64 -1.75
C LYS A 623 -6.20 -20.74 -1.55
N LEU A 624 -5.77 -22.00 -1.62
CA LEU A 624 -6.62 -23.18 -1.50
C LEU A 624 -6.12 -24.11 -0.40
N HIS A 625 -7.02 -24.92 0.14
CA HIS A 625 -6.64 -26.04 0.99
C HIS A 625 -5.88 -27.08 0.16
N ALA A 626 -4.80 -27.66 0.68
CA ALA A 626 -3.94 -28.54 -0.12
C ALA A 626 -4.64 -29.82 -0.59
N SER A 627 -5.73 -30.23 0.07
CA SER A 627 -6.58 -31.37 -0.34
C SER A 627 -7.16 -31.22 -1.76
N PHE A 628 -7.31 -30.00 -2.27
CA PHE A 628 -7.77 -29.78 -3.65
C PHE A 628 -6.67 -30.00 -4.70
N ARG A 629 -5.39 -29.99 -4.30
CA ARG A 629 -4.27 -30.10 -5.23
C ARG A 629 -4.30 -31.39 -6.06
N PRO A 630 -4.48 -32.60 -5.49
CA PRO A 630 -4.59 -33.82 -6.29
C PRO A 630 -5.94 -33.97 -7.00
N LEU A 631 -6.97 -33.21 -6.59
CA LEU A 631 -8.33 -33.32 -7.13
C LEU A 631 -8.58 -32.43 -8.35
N LEU A 632 -7.74 -31.41 -8.56
CA LEU A 632 -7.85 -30.51 -9.69
C LEU A 632 -7.05 -31.04 -10.89
N PRO A 633 -7.62 -31.01 -12.12
CA PRO A 633 -6.88 -31.38 -13.31
C PRO A 633 -5.61 -30.54 -13.47
N GLN A 634 -4.48 -31.20 -13.72
CA GLN A 634 -3.19 -30.53 -13.91
C GLN A 634 -3.20 -29.57 -15.12
N SER A 635 -4.06 -29.83 -16.11
CA SER A 635 -4.30 -28.93 -17.24
C SER A 635 -4.90 -27.59 -16.81
N ILE A 636 -5.78 -27.56 -15.81
CA ILE A 636 -6.38 -26.31 -15.29
C ILE A 636 -5.37 -25.55 -14.44
N LEU A 637 -4.65 -26.25 -13.57
CA LEU A 637 -3.58 -25.63 -12.78
C LEU A 637 -2.51 -25.03 -13.70
N GLY A 638 -2.03 -25.82 -14.68
CA GLY A 638 -1.11 -25.36 -15.70
C GLY A 638 -1.68 -24.20 -16.52
N TYR A 639 -2.96 -24.25 -16.92
CA TYR A 639 -3.63 -23.14 -17.61
C TYR A 639 -3.65 -21.87 -16.76
N MET A 640 -4.00 -21.96 -15.48
CA MET A 640 -4.09 -20.81 -14.58
C MET A 640 -2.72 -20.24 -14.21
N GLU A 641 -1.75 -21.09 -13.90
CA GLU A 641 -0.36 -20.68 -13.67
C GLU A 641 0.25 -20.06 -14.91
N ALA A 642 -0.04 -20.65 -16.08
CA ALA A 642 0.29 -20.04 -17.35
C ALA A 642 -0.43 -18.70 -17.52
N HIS A 643 -1.65 -18.49 -16.96
CA HIS A 643 -2.36 -17.19 -16.85
C HIS A 643 -1.84 -16.32 -15.70
N GLY A 644 -0.67 -16.63 -15.14
CA GLY A 644 -0.02 -15.83 -14.11
C GLY A 644 -0.67 -15.89 -12.73
N CYS A 645 -1.61 -16.82 -12.53
CA CYS A 645 -2.18 -17.09 -11.23
C CYS A 645 -1.18 -17.87 -10.36
N VAL A 646 -0.89 -17.37 -9.17
CA VAL A 646 -0.07 -18.08 -8.18
C VAL A 646 -0.95 -18.82 -7.18
N PHE A 647 -0.86 -20.14 -7.16
CA PHE A 647 -1.52 -20.96 -6.14
C PHE A 647 -0.70 -20.98 -4.85
N HIS A 648 -1.38 -20.77 -3.72
CA HIS A 648 -0.83 -21.05 -2.40
C HIS A 648 -1.66 -22.15 -1.75
N TRP A 649 -1.08 -23.34 -1.72
CA TRP A 649 -1.64 -24.49 -1.02
C TRP A 649 -1.40 -24.35 0.47
N ARG A 650 -2.43 -24.62 1.27
CA ARG A 650 -2.39 -24.52 2.73
C ARG A 650 -2.91 -25.81 3.36
N ASP A 651 -2.08 -26.40 4.20
CA ASP A 651 -2.48 -27.47 5.14
C ASP A 651 -2.85 -26.85 6.47
N LYS A 652 -4.03 -26.23 6.52
CA LYS A 652 -4.58 -25.72 7.78
C LYS A 652 -5.67 -26.68 8.22
N ALA A 653 -5.60 -27.16 9.46
CA ALA A 653 -6.68 -27.92 10.04
C ALA A 653 -7.96 -27.09 10.07
N PHE A 654 -9.11 -27.77 9.93
CA PHE A 654 -10.41 -27.15 10.14
C PHE A 654 -10.49 -26.64 11.59
N GLN A 655 -10.68 -25.34 11.76
CA GLN A 655 -10.86 -24.71 13.06
C GLN A 655 -12.31 -24.28 13.17
N VAL A 656 -13.07 -24.95 14.05
CA VAL A 656 -14.42 -24.56 14.45
C VAL A 656 -14.41 -23.08 14.86
#